data_AF-A0A955ZFM4-F1
#
_entry.id   AF-A0A955ZFM4-F1
#
_cell.length_a   1.000
_cell.length_b   1.000
_cell.length_c   1.000
_cell.angle_alpha   90.00
_cell.angle_beta   90.00
_cell.angle_gamma   90.00
#
_symmetry.space_group_name_H-M   'P 1'
#
loop_
_entity.id
_entity.type
_entity.pdbx_description
1 polymer ?
#
loop_
_entity_poly.entity_id
_entity_poly.type
_entity_poly.pdbx_seq_one_letter_code
_entity_poly.pdbx_strand_id
1 'polypeptide(L)'
;MKRAVGVVLLFGLSCGAQGDPVHRGRKDFGLALHAEVPVNVRVLLPETAGDWARVDDIRSDLWVRCRALDEEPVPVELRDGAFVYPGAAPGGGDVLQVTGRGGVEDFAFFERRPVRQRLRYEVDVRHVAGLRWVGGSVEFLDQSGSPRLRVAPPYFVNAAGQTRPARLELRGCAASRDPRPPWGRPVIAPGAPSCELEVAWSATSYPIVVDPAWTSTQLMAETRSHHAAVLLQSGRVLVSGGEDEGVDRTSAEIYDPQTDTWASTGSMSKARDSHTLTLLSDGRAIAVGGAQSGAALASTEIYDPNTGTWTDAADLVTARTNHGAAAIPAGVLVVGGESGAEYSAELFAGGTWSARMSSTHYHKDPIVALADGRVFAAGPLPEIYDPNADAWSDPAYIKNSRIGAAVAKLSDGRVVLVGDVGTYDDSADVYDPVADTWQTVTLQEPRYLAAAASLQGGGILVVGGTDITKASSSAGAETYSTASGAFATTASMTDRRYAHSATTLADGRILVSGGIAVKAFAKNTLRSAEVFSLQNQGSTCTSCADCSSKMCQGGTCIDSPAPTGEVCSCDAGCASGFCVDGVCCDQACVGSCMACASEKTGQSNGQCAPVAKNTDPDDECNPDPTSPRVCGADPVCDGAGACYCAPAGAGQCVNDHTLVVNGSAQDCSPYKCEVSGACRTSCSDSNDCVAGTVCDSGKCTSTTAPAGGDESGCGCRAAPRQSTARFWLFGLLLLLWRRRR
;
A
#
# COMPACT_ATOMS: atom_id res chain seq x y z
N MET A 1 -16.29 -41.53 5.39
CA MET A 1 -14.90 -41.29 5.82
C MET A 1 -14.53 -39.87 5.42
N LYS A 2 -14.85 -38.91 6.30
CA LYS A 2 -14.36 -37.53 6.30
C LYS A 2 -13.23 -37.52 7.33
N ARG A 3 -11.97 -37.32 6.91
CA ARG A 3 -10.84 -36.80 7.70
C ARG A 3 -9.51 -37.05 6.97
N ALA A 4 -8.65 -36.03 7.03
CA ALA A 4 -7.22 -36.00 6.73
C ALA A 4 -6.80 -35.79 5.26
N VAL A 5 -6.93 -34.54 4.79
CA VAL A 5 -5.81 -33.84 4.13
C VAL A 5 -5.83 -32.41 4.68
N GLY A 6 -4.97 -32.14 5.64
CA GLY A 6 -4.69 -30.77 6.07
C GLY A 6 -3.73 -30.17 5.05
N VAL A 7 -4.25 -29.32 4.16
CA VAL A 7 -3.41 -28.34 3.47
C VAL A 7 -3.11 -27.28 4.53
N VAL A 8 -1.89 -27.34 5.05
CA VAL A 8 -1.35 -26.33 5.94
C VAL A 8 -1.06 -25.09 5.08
N LEU A 9 -2.02 -24.18 4.99
CA LEU A 9 -1.76 -22.78 4.67
C LEU A 9 -1.11 -22.16 5.91
N LEU A 10 0.21 -21.99 5.88
CA LEU A 10 0.97 -21.30 6.93
C LEU A 10 0.66 -19.80 6.90
N PHE A 11 -0.43 -19.37 7.52
CA PHE A 11 -0.61 -17.98 7.94
C PHE A 11 -0.50 -17.90 9.46
N GLY A 12 0.67 -17.47 9.92
CA GLY A 12 0.89 -17.12 11.32
C GLY A 12 0.52 -15.67 11.58
N LEU A 13 -0.69 -15.42 12.11
CA LEU A 13 -1.04 -14.17 12.76
C LEU A 13 -1.83 -14.47 14.04
N SER A 14 -1.20 -14.20 15.18
CA SER A 14 -1.86 -14.05 16.46
C SER A 14 -2.66 -12.75 16.46
N CYS A 15 -3.94 -12.79 16.82
CA CYS A 15 -4.66 -11.58 17.19
C CYS A 15 -5.34 -11.81 18.55
N GLY A 16 -4.81 -11.14 19.56
CA GLY A 16 -5.52 -10.85 20.79
C GLY A 16 -5.74 -9.34 20.84
N ALA A 17 -6.98 -8.90 20.66
CA ALA A 17 -7.45 -7.59 21.09
C ALA A 17 -8.98 -7.65 21.23
N GLN A 18 -9.45 -7.44 22.45
CA GLN A 18 -10.85 -7.22 22.79
C GLN A 18 -11.24 -5.78 22.42
N GLY A 19 -12.41 -5.61 21.80
CA GLY A 19 -13.04 -4.31 21.58
C GLY A 19 -14.51 -4.47 21.18
N ASP A 20 -15.40 -3.87 21.96
CA ASP A 20 -16.87 -3.98 21.89
C ASP A 20 -17.52 -3.26 20.67
N PRO A 21 -18.79 -3.57 20.32
CA PRO A 21 -19.43 -3.13 19.08
C PRO A 21 -20.49 -2.04 19.29
N VAL A 22 -20.39 -0.88 18.63
CA VAL A 22 -21.56 -0.01 18.39
C VAL A 22 -21.39 0.80 17.10
N HIS A 23 -22.24 0.58 16.09
CA HIS A 23 -23.19 1.56 15.54
C HIS A 23 -23.88 1.03 14.27
N ARG A 24 -25.22 0.97 14.33
CA ARG A 24 -26.13 0.72 13.19
C ARG A 24 -26.46 2.05 12.51
N GLY A 25 -26.49 2.07 11.18
CA GLY A 25 -27.34 3.03 10.47
C GLY A 25 -26.90 3.53 9.08
N ARG A 26 -26.80 2.66 8.07
CA ARG A 26 -27.19 2.98 6.68
C ARG A 26 -27.37 1.68 5.89
N LYS A 27 -28.47 1.60 5.12
CA LYS A 27 -28.80 0.45 4.26
C LYS A 27 -27.98 0.54 2.97
N ASP A 28 -26.76 0.01 3.00
CA ASP A 28 -26.10 -0.56 1.82
C ASP A 28 -25.77 -2.02 2.18
N PHE A 29 -26.34 -2.95 1.41
CA PHE A 29 -26.18 -4.38 1.62
C PHE A 29 -24.87 -4.88 0.99
N GLY A 30 -24.06 -5.56 1.80
CA GLY A 30 -22.84 -6.28 1.43
C GLY A 30 -21.93 -6.38 2.65
N LEU A 31 -21.60 -7.59 3.11
CA LEU A 31 -20.70 -7.82 4.25
C LEU A 31 -19.34 -7.13 4.02
N ALA A 32 -19.13 -5.96 4.64
CA ALA A 32 -17.82 -5.33 4.75
C ALA A 32 -17.10 -5.92 5.98
N LEU A 33 -16.30 -6.96 5.76
CA LEU A 33 -15.19 -7.24 6.68
C LEU A 33 -14.03 -6.36 6.22
N HIS A 34 -13.77 -5.28 6.95
CA HIS A 34 -12.48 -4.61 6.93
C HIS A 34 -11.43 -5.59 7.46
N ALA A 35 -10.93 -6.47 6.58
CA ALA A 35 -9.52 -6.86 6.68
C ALA A 35 -8.70 -5.57 6.59
N GLU A 36 -7.50 -5.52 7.18
CA GLU A 36 -6.59 -4.37 7.05
C GLU A 36 -6.15 -4.20 5.58
N VAL A 37 -7.06 -3.68 4.75
CA VAL A 37 -6.79 -3.20 3.41
C VAL A 37 -6.06 -1.88 3.58
N PRO A 38 -4.96 -1.61 2.87
CA PRO A 38 -4.33 -0.31 2.91
C PRO A 38 -5.32 0.71 2.40
N VAL A 39 -5.08 1.95 2.83
CA VAL A 39 -5.91 3.14 2.71
C VAL A 39 -6.42 3.47 1.29
N ASN A 40 -5.99 2.71 0.26
CA ASN A 40 -6.10 3.10 -1.14
C ASN A 40 -6.83 2.13 -2.08
N VAL A 41 -7.25 0.93 -1.64
CA VAL A 41 -8.11 0.05 -2.46
C VAL A 41 -9.27 -0.45 -1.60
N ARG A 42 -10.47 -0.53 -2.18
CA ARG A 42 -11.63 -1.15 -1.53
C ARG A 42 -12.14 -2.31 -2.38
N VAL A 43 -12.39 -3.44 -1.74
CA VAL A 43 -12.91 -4.65 -2.38
C VAL A 43 -14.28 -4.97 -1.80
N LEU A 44 -15.26 -5.22 -2.67
CA LEU A 44 -16.57 -5.77 -2.32
C LEU A 44 -16.72 -7.13 -3.00
N LEU A 45 -16.90 -8.18 -2.22
CA LEU A 45 -17.06 -9.55 -2.71
C LEU A 45 -18.54 -9.95 -2.69
N PRO A 46 -18.99 -10.80 -3.63
CA PRO A 46 -20.38 -11.23 -3.68
C PRO A 46 -20.71 -12.25 -2.58
N GLU A 47 -22.00 -12.36 -2.21
CA GLU A 47 -22.46 -13.40 -1.30
C GLU A 47 -22.67 -14.76 -1.99
N THR A 48 -22.79 -14.76 -3.31
CA THR A 48 -23.00 -15.95 -4.15
C THR A 48 -21.99 -15.96 -5.30
N ALA A 49 -21.42 -17.12 -5.61
CA ALA A 49 -20.51 -17.28 -6.75
C ALA A 49 -21.18 -16.88 -8.08
N GLY A 50 -20.40 -16.34 -9.01
CA GLY A 50 -20.88 -15.80 -10.28
C GLY A 50 -21.55 -14.41 -10.22
N ASP A 51 -21.78 -13.83 -9.03
CA ASP A 51 -22.22 -12.43 -8.89
C ASP A 51 -21.04 -11.43 -9.01
N TRP A 52 -21.36 -10.14 -9.08
CA TRP A 52 -20.38 -9.08 -9.26
C TRP A 52 -19.53 -8.83 -8.01
N ALA A 53 -18.24 -9.06 -8.11
CA ALA A 53 -17.23 -8.44 -7.25
C ALA A 53 -16.89 -7.03 -7.76
N ARG A 54 -16.48 -6.13 -6.86
CA ARG A 54 -16.06 -4.76 -7.18
C ARG A 54 -14.71 -4.44 -6.54
N VAL A 55 -13.84 -3.79 -7.30
CA VAL A 55 -12.56 -3.27 -6.82
C VAL A 55 -12.48 -1.77 -7.17
N ASP A 56 -12.35 -0.94 -6.14
CA ASP A 56 -12.20 0.52 -6.24
C ASP A 56 -10.74 0.91 -5.94
N ASP A 57 -10.13 1.78 -6.76
CA ASP A 57 -8.93 2.53 -6.38
C ASP A 57 -9.37 3.80 -5.66
N ILE A 58 -9.21 3.88 -4.33
CA ILE A 58 -9.77 4.97 -3.51
C ILE A 58 -9.12 6.34 -3.82
N ARG A 59 -7.92 6.35 -4.42
CA ARG A 59 -7.21 7.59 -4.82
C ARG A 59 -7.65 8.14 -6.17
N SER A 60 -8.54 7.45 -6.87
CA SER A 60 -9.14 7.91 -8.10
C SER A 60 -10.62 7.58 -8.13
N ASP A 61 -11.33 8.05 -9.15
CA ASP A 61 -12.71 7.62 -9.38
C ASP A 61 -12.80 6.29 -10.16
N LEU A 62 -11.66 5.61 -10.38
CA LEU A 62 -11.60 4.37 -11.14
C LEU A 62 -12.04 3.19 -10.28
N TRP A 63 -13.00 2.45 -10.80
CA TRP A 63 -13.40 1.15 -10.27
C TRP A 63 -13.72 0.18 -11.38
N VAL A 64 -13.58 -1.11 -11.08
CA VAL A 64 -13.96 -2.22 -11.96
C VAL A 64 -14.91 -3.15 -11.22
N ARG A 65 -15.82 -3.75 -11.96
CA ARG A 65 -16.57 -4.92 -11.48
C ARG A 65 -16.23 -6.13 -12.32
N CYS A 66 -16.07 -7.27 -11.69
CA CYS A 66 -15.85 -8.53 -12.38
C CYS A 66 -16.78 -9.60 -11.82
N ARG A 67 -17.20 -10.52 -12.68
CA ARG A 67 -17.93 -11.73 -12.27
C ARG A 67 -17.49 -12.92 -13.10
N ALA A 68 -17.48 -14.10 -12.51
CA ALA A 68 -17.23 -15.32 -13.26
C ALA A 68 -18.44 -15.69 -14.12
N LEU A 69 -18.19 -16.22 -15.33
CA LEU A 69 -19.23 -16.53 -16.31
C LEU A 69 -19.71 -17.99 -16.26
N ASP A 70 -18.88 -18.90 -15.76
CA ASP A 70 -19.11 -20.35 -15.81
C ASP A 70 -19.23 -21.00 -14.42
N GLU A 71 -19.40 -20.19 -13.37
CA GLU A 71 -19.51 -20.68 -11.99
C GLU A 71 -20.92 -21.16 -11.65
N GLU A 72 -20.99 -22.21 -10.83
CA GLU A 72 -22.24 -22.62 -10.19
C GLU A 72 -22.59 -21.63 -9.06
N PRO A 73 -23.85 -21.17 -8.95
CA PRO A 73 -24.27 -20.18 -7.96
C PRO A 73 -24.33 -20.82 -6.56
N VAL A 74 -23.21 -20.76 -5.84
CA VAL A 74 -23.05 -21.31 -4.49
C VAL A 74 -22.84 -20.17 -3.50
N PRO A 75 -23.50 -20.18 -2.33
CA PRO A 75 -23.28 -19.16 -1.30
C PRO A 75 -21.87 -19.22 -0.73
N VAL A 76 -21.36 -18.08 -0.31
CA VAL A 76 -20.04 -17.95 0.28
C VAL A 76 -19.98 -18.55 1.69
N GLU A 77 -18.84 -19.14 2.01
CA GLU A 77 -18.47 -19.59 3.34
C GLU A 77 -17.20 -18.87 3.80
N LEU A 78 -17.22 -18.25 4.98
CA LEU A 78 -16.02 -17.67 5.57
C LEU A 78 -15.22 -18.77 6.30
N ARG A 79 -13.99 -19.02 5.85
CA ARG A 79 -13.09 -20.02 6.46
C ARG A 79 -11.71 -19.40 6.63
N ASP A 80 -11.25 -19.30 7.88
CA ASP A 80 -9.91 -18.80 8.23
C ASP A 80 -9.54 -17.45 7.57
N GLY A 81 -10.52 -16.54 7.44
CA GLY A 81 -10.34 -15.22 6.83
C GLY A 81 -10.43 -15.19 5.30
N ALA A 82 -10.65 -16.33 4.64
CA ALA A 82 -10.92 -16.42 3.22
C ALA A 82 -12.42 -16.61 2.92
N PHE A 83 -12.88 -16.02 1.81
CA PHE A 83 -14.22 -16.23 1.27
C PHE A 83 -14.16 -17.43 0.33
N VAL A 84 -14.83 -18.54 0.69
CA VAL A 84 -14.78 -19.80 -0.05
C VAL A 84 -16.14 -20.07 -0.69
N TYR A 85 -16.16 -20.37 -1.98
CA TYR A 85 -17.33 -20.81 -2.72
C TYR A 85 -17.11 -22.27 -3.14
N PRO A 86 -17.59 -23.24 -2.34
CA PRO A 86 -17.26 -24.64 -2.53
C PRO A 86 -17.90 -25.21 -3.81
N GLY A 87 -17.10 -25.83 -4.66
CA GLY A 87 -17.56 -26.44 -5.91
C GLY A 87 -18.09 -25.46 -6.97
N ALA A 88 -17.91 -24.14 -6.77
CA ALA A 88 -18.39 -23.13 -7.69
C ALA A 88 -17.67 -23.16 -9.04
N ALA A 89 -16.37 -23.46 -9.07
CA ALA A 89 -15.58 -23.44 -10.29
C ALA A 89 -16.02 -24.55 -11.26
N PRO A 90 -15.94 -24.32 -12.59
CA PRO A 90 -16.36 -25.30 -13.60
C PRO A 90 -15.73 -26.68 -13.40
N GLY A 91 -16.56 -27.71 -13.24
CA GLY A 91 -16.09 -29.07 -12.96
C GLY A 91 -15.91 -29.41 -11.47
N GLY A 92 -16.45 -28.57 -10.58
CA GLY A 92 -16.55 -28.84 -9.15
C GLY A 92 -15.30 -28.45 -8.35
N GLY A 93 -14.55 -27.45 -8.82
CA GLY A 93 -13.45 -26.85 -8.06
C GLY A 93 -13.96 -25.81 -7.07
N ASP A 94 -13.19 -25.53 -6.02
CA ASP A 94 -13.51 -24.48 -5.05
C ASP A 94 -12.93 -23.15 -5.53
N VAL A 95 -13.65 -22.05 -5.33
CA VAL A 95 -13.14 -20.69 -5.54
C VAL A 95 -12.88 -20.06 -4.18
N LEU A 96 -11.72 -19.44 -3.99
CA LEU A 96 -11.32 -18.81 -2.76
C LEU A 96 -10.89 -17.38 -3.06
N GLN A 97 -11.49 -16.41 -2.40
CA GLN A 97 -11.13 -15.00 -2.50
C GLN A 97 -10.51 -14.53 -1.20
N VAL A 98 -9.32 -13.97 -1.30
CA VAL A 98 -8.56 -13.43 -0.17
C VAL A 98 -8.31 -11.95 -0.43
N THR A 99 -8.64 -11.11 0.54
CA THR A 99 -8.30 -9.69 0.47
C THR A 99 -6.96 -9.47 1.17
N GLY A 100 -6.12 -8.62 0.59
CA GLY A 100 -4.80 -8.33 1.13
C GLY A 100 -4.37 -6.90 0.80
N ARG A 101 -3.12 -6.57 1.15
CA ARG A 101 -2.61 -5.21 0.93
C ARG A 101 -2.63 -4.75 -0.53
N GLY A 102 -2.67 -5.67 -1.47
CA GLY A 102 -2.66 -5.35 -2.89
C GLY A 102 -4.03 -5.25 -3.55
N GLY A 103 -5.12 -5.62 -2.90
CA GLY A 103 -6.41 -5.85 -3.57
C GLY A 103 -7.00 -7.21 -3.22
N VAL A 104 -7.47 -7.95 -4.23
CA VAL A 104 -8.07 -9.28 -4.06
C VAL A 104 -7.29 -10.31 -4.86
N GLU A 105 -6.89 -11.38 -4.18
CA GLU A 105 -6.35 -12.59 -4.79
C GLU A 105 -7.51 -13.59 -4.93
N ASP A 106 -7.74 -14.05 -6.15
CA ASP A 106 -8.74 -15.04 -6.48
C ASP A 106 -8.02 -16.35 -6.79
N PHE A 107 -8.36 -17.40 -6.07
CA PHE A 107 -7.76 -18.72 -6.22
C PHE A 107 -8.82 -19.72 -6.64
N ALA A 108 -8.52 -20.55 -7.64
CA ALA A 108 -9.33 -21.72 -7.97
C ALA A 108 -8.58 -22.99 -7.62
N PHE A 109 -9.14 -23.76 -6.70
CA PHE A 109 -8.61 -25.05 -6.29
C PHE A 109 -9.33 -26.19 -7.03
N PHE A 110 -8.56 -27.04 -7.69
CA PHE A 110 -9.09 -28.21 -8.36
C PHE A 110 -8.43 -29.47 -7.80
N GLU A 111 -9.23 -30.32 -7.16
CA GLU A 111 -8.78 -31.66 -6.71
C GLU A 111 -8.55 -32.61 -7.91
N ARG A 112 -9.28 -32.39 -9.01
CA ARG A 112 -9.28 -33.23 -10.20
C ARG A 112 -9.30 -32.36 -11.45
N ARG A 113 -8.87 -32.95 -12.57
CA ARG A 113 -8.86 -32.28 -13.87
C ARG A 113 -10.27 -31.85 -14.29
N PRO A 114 -10.54 -30.54 -14.47
CA PRO A 114 -11.81 -30.08 -15.03
C PRO A 114 -11.89 -30.40 -16.53
N VAL A 115 -13.10 -30.43 -17.08
CA VAL A 115 -13.35 -30.69 -18.52
C VAL A 115 -12.67 -29.62 -19.39
N ARG A 116 -12.68 -28.36 -18.93
CA ARG A 116 -11.96 -27.25 -19.53
C ARG A 116 -11.03 -26.64 -18.48
N GLN A 117 -9.75 -26.49 -18.81
CA GLN A 117 -8.74 -25.90 -17.92
C GLN A 117 -8.69 -24.39 -18.13
N ARG A 118 -9.81 -23.72 -17.80
CA ARG A 118 -9.94 -22.26 -17.91
C ARG A 118 -10.99 -21.71 -16.96
N LEU A 119 -10.80 -20.46 -16.56
CA LEU A 119 -11.79 -19.61 -15.90
C LEU A 119 -12.09 -18.42 -16.81
N ARG A 120 -13.35 -17.94 -16.80
CA ARG A 120 -13.79 -16.82 -17.62
C ARG A 120 -14.53 -15.81 -16.77
N TYR A 121 -14.20 -14.55 -16.98
CA TYR A 121 -14.74 -13.42 -16.25
C TYR A 121 -15.31 -12.40 -17.21
N GLU A 122 -16.46 -11.84 -16.89
CA GLU A 122 -16.94 -10.59 -17.47
C GLU A 122 -16.45 -9.44 -16.60
N VAL A 123 -15.89 -8.40 -17.23
CA VAL A 123 -15.35 -7.21 -16.56
C VAL A 123 -16.08 -5.98 -17.07
N ASP A 124 -16.78 -5.25 -16.20
CA ASP A 124 -17.41 -3.96 -16.48
C ASP A 124 -16.33 -2.86 -16.52
N VAL A 125 -16.19 -2.20 -17.66
CA VAL A 125 -15.13 -1.22 -17.92
C VAL A 125 -15.67 0.17 -18.21
N ARG A 126 -16.93 0.45 -17.86
CA ARG A 126 -17.54 1.78 -18.08
C ARG A 126 -16.86 2.91 -17.29
N HIS A 127 -16.17 2.58 -16.21
CA HIS A 127 -15.40 3.52 -15.37
C HIS A 127 -13.89 3.44 -15.61
N VAL A 128 -13.47 2.81 -16.70
CA VAL A 128 -12.08 2.65 -17.09
C VAL A 128 -11.84 3.52 -18.32
N ALA A 129 -10.90 4.45 -18.23
CA ALA A 129 -10.61 5.36 -19.34
C ALA A 129 -9.87 4.64 -20.47
N GLY A 130 -9.03 3.65 -20.14
CA GLY A 130 -8.40 2.79 -21.14
C GLY A 130 -7.78 1.52 -20.58
N LEU A 131 -7.46 0.60 -21.48
CA LEU A 131 -6.83 -0.67 -21.17
C LEU A 131 -5.47 -0.79 -21.83
N ARG A 132 -4.54 -1.46 -21.16
CA ARG A 132 -3.21 -1.76 -21.69
C ARG A 132 -2.82 -3.20 -21.40
N TRP A 133 -2.26 -3.85 -22.42
CA TRP A 133 -1.65 -5.17 -22.33
C TRP A 133 -0.14 -5.03 -22.35
N VAL A 134 0.52 -5.44 -21.26
CA VAL A 134 1.99 -5.39 -21.16
C VAL A 134 2.48 -6.42 -20.15
N GLY A 135 3.61 -7.09 -20.45
CA GLY A 135 4.24 -8.00 -19.50
C GLY A 135 3.35 -9.15 -19.03
N GLY A 136 2.38 -9.60 -19.84
CA GLY A 136 1.40 -10.62 -19.44
C GLY A 136 0.27 -10.12 -18.54
N SER A 137 0.25 -8.82 -18.23
CA SER A 137 -0.76 -8.16 -17.40
C SER A 137 -1.75 -7.35 -18.25
N VAL A 138 -2.95 -7.17 -17.69
CA VAL A 138 -3.92 -6.16 -18.15
C VAL A 138 -3.93 -5.02 -17.14
N GLU A 139 -3.57 -3.81 -17.56
CA GLU A 139 -3.63 -2.60 -16.74
C GLU A 139 -4.88 -1.77 -17.09
N PHE A 140 -5.56 -1.27 -16.06
CA PHE A 140 -6.73 -0.41 -16.15
C PHE A 140 -6.29 1.02 -15.85
N LEU A 141 -6.46 1.91 -16.83
CA LEU A 141 -5.93 3.26 -16.80
C LEU A 141 -7.01 4.28 -16.44
N ASP A 142 -6.62 5.31 -15.68
CA ASP A 142 -7.42 6.51 -15.49
C ASP A 142 -7.31 7.46 -16.70
N GLN A 143 -8.00 8.60 -16.64
CA GLN A 143 -8.02 9.60 -17.73
C GLN A 143 -6.65 10.21 -18.04
N SER A 144 -5.73 10.24 -17.07
CA SER A 144 -4.36 10.72 -17.25
C SER A 144 -3.44 9.67 -17.91
N GLY A 145 -3.94 8.45 -18.07
CA GLY A 145 -3.18 7.30 -18.53
C GLY A 145 -2.42 6.60 -17.41
N SER A 146 -2.65 6.94 -16.14
CA SER A 146 -1.99 6.27 -15.02
C SER A 146 -2.67 4.94 -14.74
N PRO A 147 -1.91 3.83 -14.63
CA PRO A 147 -2.50 2.54 -14.30
C PRO A 147 -2.92 2.56 -12.82
N ARG A 148 -4.14 2.09 -12.51
CA ARG A 148 -4.70 2.09 -11.15
C ARG A 148 -4.94 0.68 -10.59
N LEU A 149 -5.44 -0.19 -11.44
CA LEU A 149 -5.66 -1.59 -11.16
C LEU A 149 -5.05 -2.43 -12.27
N ARG A 150 -4.75 -3.69 -12.00
CA ARG A 150 -4.33 -4.66 -13.00
C ARG A 150 -4.72 -6.08 -12.65
N VAL A 151 -4.81 -6.90 -13.68
CA VAL A 151 -4.72 -8.36 -13.54
C VAL A 151 -3.28 -8.74 -13.84
N ALA A 152 -2.58 -9.25 -12.82
CA ALA A 152 -1.20 -9.71 -12.94
C ALA A 152 -1.11 -11.01 -13.77
N PRO A 153 0.08 -11.40 -14.25
CA PRO A 153 0.23 -12.63 -15.02
C PRO A 153 -0.15 -13.83 -14.14
N PRO A 154 -1.17 -14.62 -14.53
CA PRO A 154 -1.65 -15.70 -13.69
C PRO A 154 -0.68 -16.89 -13.72
N TYR A 155 -0.69 -17.68 -12.65
CA TYR A 155 0.06 -18.93 -12.56
C TYR A 155 -0.79 -20.02 -11.92
N PHE A 156 -0.29 -21.25 -11.95
CA PHE A 156 -0.84 -22.34 -11.16
C PHE A 156 0.27 -23.12 -10.46
N VAL A 157 -0.06 -23.63 -9.27
CA VAL A 157 0.81 -24.46 -8.44
C VAL A 157 0.27 -25.87 -8.45
N ASN A 158 1.11 -26.85 -8.78
CA ASN A 158 0.71 -28.27 -8.77
C ASN A 158 0.93 -28.92 -7.39
N ALA A 159 0.48 -30.16 -7.24
CA ALA A 159 0.63 -30.95 -6.02
C ALA A 159 2.09 -31.14 -5.55
N ALA A 160 3.08 -30.93 -6.41
CA ALA A 160 4.50 -30.97 -6.06
C ALA A 160 5.04 -29.60 -5.61
N GLY A 161 4.18 -28.58 -5.48
CA GLY A 161 4.56 -27.21 -5.15
C GLY A 161 5.21 -26.46 -6.32
N GLN A 162 5.14 -26.98 -7.55
CA GLN A 162 5.78 -26.32 -8.70
C GLN A 162 4.86 -25.27 -9.29
N THR A 163 5.34 -24.03 -9.35
CA THR A 163 4.70 -22.91 -10.02
C THR A 163 4.92 -22.96 -11.53
N ARG A 164 3.84 -22.77 -12.31
CA ARG A 164 3.85 -22.74 -13.77
C ARG A 164 2.99 -21.58 -14.28
N PRO A 165 3.40 -20.89 -15.36
CA PRO A 165 2.59 -19.80 -15.89
C PRO A 165 1.25 -20.32 -16.43
N ALA A 166 0.19 -19.57 -16.16
CA ALA A 166 -1.08 -19.67 -16.84
C ALA A 166 -1.18 -18.54 -17.89
N ARG A 167 -2.14 -18.67 -18.80
CA ARG A 167 -2.34 -17.76 -19.91
C ARG A 167 -3.52 -16.86 -19.61
N LEU A 168 -3.28 -15.55 -19.65
CA LEU A 168 -4.31 -14.52 -19.61
C LEU A 168 -4.69 -14.11 -21.03
N GLU A 169 -5.98 -13.88 -21.28
CA GLU A 169 -6.48 -13.25 -22.50
C GLU A 169 -7.56 -12.21 -22.20
N LEU A 170 -7.61 -11.16 -23.01
CA LEU A 170 -8.66 -10.15 -23.01
C LEU A 170 -9.38 -10.15 -24.37
N ARG A 171 -10.71 -10.22 -24.36
CA ARG A 171 -11.58 -10.25 -25.54
C ARG A 171 -12.68 -9.21 -25.43
N GLY A 172 -13.17 -8.73 -26.58
CA GLY A 172 -14.29 -7.79 -26.65
C GLY A 172 -13.95 -6.30 -26.45
N CYS A 173 -12.73 -5.99 -26.02
CA CYS A 173 -12.28 -4.61 -25.79
C CYS A 173 -10.99 -4.27 -26.54
N ALA A 174 -10.85 -3.00 -26.90
CA ALA A 174 -9.59 -2.42 -27.35
C ALA A 174 -8.64 -2.23 -26.16
N ALA A 175 -7.37 -2.57 -26.36
CA ALA A 175 -6.31 -2.34 -25.38
C ALA A 175 -5.00 -1.99 -26.11
N SER A 176 -4.27 -1.01 -25.57
CA SER A 176 -2.92 -0.69 -26.04
C SER A 176 -1.99 -1.88 -25.85
N ARG A 177 -1.16 -2.20 -26.84
CA ARG A 177 -0.11 -3.24 -26.75
C ARG A 177 1.30 -2.65 -26.75
N ASP A 178 1.37 -1.34 -26.62
CA ASP A 178 2.63 -0.62 -26.63
C ASP A 178 3.37 -0.86 -25.30
N PRO A 179 4.61 -1.38 -25.35
CA PRO A 179 5.36 -1.74 -24.16
C PRO A 179 5.84 -0.53 -23.37
N ARG A 180 5.75 0.70 -23.89
CA ARG A 180 6.08 1.91 -23.13
C ARG A 180 5.07 2.14 -22.01
N PRO A 181 5.52 2.59 -20.84
CA PRO A 181 4.61 3.05 -19.81
C PRO A 181 3.58 4.07 -20.34
N PRO A 182 2.35 4.06 -19.80
CA PRO A 182 1.20 4.70 -20.44
C PRO A 182 1.12 6.21 -20.21
N TRP A 183 1.88 6.75 -19.25
CA TRP A 183 1.81 8.15 -18.88
C TRP A 183 2.24 9.09 -20.02
N GLY A 184 1.50 10.20 -20.17
CA GLY A 184 1.76 11.22 -21.20
C GLY A 184 1.39 10.77 -22.61
N ARG A 185 0.67 9.65 -22.75
CA ARG A 185 0.23 9.10 -24.03
C ARG A 185 -1.30 9.17 -24.15
N PRO A 186 -1.86 9.16 -25.37
CA PRO A 186 -3.30 9.02 -25.56
C PRO A 186 -3.82 7.72 -24.94
N VAL A 187 -4.86 7.83 -24.12
CA VAL A 187 -5.54 6.69 -23.50
C VAL A 187 -6.49 6.06 -24.53
N ILE A 188 -6.35 4.74 -24.75
CA ILE A 188 -7.21 4.00 -25.69
C ILE A 188 -8.43 3.50 -24.94
N ALA A 189 -9.60 4.07 -25.23
CA ALA A 189 -10.86 3.65 -24.64
C ALA A 189 -11.20 2.18 -24.97
N PRO A 190 -11.82 1.42 -24.04
CA PRO A 190 -12.13 -0.01 -24.26
C PRO A 190 -13.05 -0.27 -25.46
N GLY A 191 -13.89 0.69 -25.84
CA GLY A 191 -14.81 0.59 -26.98
C GLY A 191 -16.06 -0.28 -26.75
N ALA A 192 -16.18 -0.89 -25.58
CA ALA A 192 -17.33 -1.69 -25.15
C ALA A 192 -17.60 -1.46 -23.65
N PRO A 193 -18.84 -1.69 -23.16
CA PRO A 193 -19.16 -1.54 -21.74
C PRO A 193 -18.58 -2.66 -20.86
N SER A 194 -18.31 -3.84 -21.43
CA SER A 194 -17.66 -4.95 -20.74
C SER A 194 -16.69 -5.70 -21.64
N CYS A 195 -15.70 -6.35 -21.02
CA CYS A 195 -14.71 -7.22 -21.64
C CYS A 195 -14.82 -8.65 -21.09
N GLU A 196 -14.39 -9.65 -21.85
CA GLU A 196 -14.20 -11.01 -21.34
C GLU A 196 -12.71 -11.24 -21.06
N LEU A 197 -12.39 -11.67 -19.84
CA LEU A 197 -11.06 -12.06 -19.40
C LEU A 197 -11.02 -13.57 -19.20
N GLU A 198 -10.10 -14.27 -19.85
CA GLU A 198 -9.94 -15.72 -19.75
C GLU A 198 -8.57 -16.04 -19.13
N VAL A 199 -8.58 -16.91 -18.12
CA VAL A 199 -7.38 -17.47 -17.47
C VAL A 199 -7.34 -18.96 -17.80
N ALA A 200 -6.39 -19.40 -18.60
CA ALA A 200 -6.27 -20.78 -19.07
C ALA A 200 -4.94 -21.42 -18.66
N TRP A 201 -4.95 -22.71 -18.33
CA TRP A 201 -3.75 -23.45 -17.93
C TRP A 201 -3.68 -24.82 -18.60
N SER A 202 -2.53 -25.49 -18.46
CA SER A 202 -2.28 -26.80 -19.04
C SER A 202 -1.64 -27.76 -18.02
N ALA A 203 -2.38 -28.09 -16.96
CA ALA A 203 -1.91 -28.99 -15.91
C ALA A 203 -2.21 -30.46 -16.24
N THR A 204 -1.24 -31.34 -16.00
CA THR A 204 -1.35 -32.79 -16.20
C THR A 204 -1.47 -33.57 -14.90
N SER A 205 -1.10 -32.98 -13.76
CA SER A 205 -1.23 -33.54 -12.41
C SER A 205 -2.09 -32.64 -11.53
N TYR A 206 -2.86 -33.27 -10.65
CA TYR A 206 -3.80 -32.64 -9.71
C TYR A 206 -3.58 -33.24 -8.30
N PRO A 207 -3.89 -32.52 -7.21
CA PRO A 207 -4.55 -31.21 -7.16
C PRO A 207 -3.71 -30.04 -7.68
N ILE A 208 -4.37 -28.94 -8.04
CA ILE A 208 -3.73 -27.66 -8.37
C ILE A 208 -4.46 -26.49 -7.70
N VAL A 209 -3.74 -25.37 -7.54
CA VAL A 209 -4.30 -24.04 -7.27
C VAL A 209 -3.96 -23.16 -8.45
N VAL A 210 -4.93 -22.45 -9.01
CA VAL A 210 -4.75 -21.41 -10.04
C VAL A 210 -4.93 -20.05 -9.38
N ASP A 211 -4.04 -19.09 -9.66
CA ASP A 211 -4.03 -17.75 -9.06
C ASP A 211 -4.14 -16.66 -10.13
N PRO A 212 -5.36 -16.21 -10.45
CA PRO A 212 -5.59 -14.89 -11.05
C PRO A 212 -5.64 -13.77 -9.99
N ALA A 213 -4.59 -12.95 -9.95
CA ALA A 213 -4.51 -11.85 -8.98
C ALA A 213 -5.00 -10.50 -9.55
N TRP A 214 -5.98 -9.88 -8.87
CA TRP A 214 -6.41 -8.49 -9.11
C TRP A 214 -5.70 -7.56 -8.13
N THR A 215 -4.78 -6.76 -8.63
CA THR A 215 -3.90 -5.94 -7.79
C THR A 215 -3.94 -4.46 -8.13
N SER A 216 -3.77 -3.64 -7.10
CA SER A 216 -3.40 -2.23 -7.22
C SER A 216 -2.06 -2.11 -7.91
N THR A 217 -1.94 -1.06 -8.70
CA THR A 217 -0.67 -0.67 -9.31
C THR A 217 0.26 0.04 -8.34
N GLN A 218 -0.08 0.19 -7.05
CA GLN A 218 0.85 0.69 -6.02
C GLN A 218 1.96 -0.30 -5.66
N LEU A 219 1.71 -1.58 -5.86
CA LEU A 219 2.73 -2.62 -5.72
C LEU A 219 3.41 -2.84 -7.07
N MET A 220 4.53 -3.55 -7.08
CA MET A 220 5.03 -4.16 -8.31
C MET A 220 4.13 -5.34 -8.70
N ALA A 221 4.07 -5.65 -10.00
CA ALA A 221 3.36 -6.81 -10.52
C ALA A 221 4.10 -8.10 -10.15
N GLU A 222 5.43 -8.06 -10.16
CA GLU A 222 6.29 -9.21 -9.85
C GLU A 222 7.01 -9.04 -8.50
N THR A 223 7.10 -10.13 -7.75
CA THR A 223 8.04 -10.27 -6.63
C THR A 223 9.46 -10.32 -7.17
N ARG A 224 10.39 -9.61 -6.51
CA ARG A 224 11.80 -9.60 -6.90
C ARG A 224 12.72 -9.30 -5.72
N SER A 225 13.86 -9.98 -5.70
CA SER A 225 15.04 -9.67 -4.88
C SER A 225 16.29 -9.71 -5.76
N HIS A 226 17.39 -9.10 -5.30
CA HIS A 226 18.62 -8.98 -6.10
C HIS A 226 18.38 -8.34 -7.50
N HIS A 227 17.33 -7.53 -7.62
CA HIS A 227 17.04 -6.74 -8.81
C HIS A 227 17.86 -5.46 -8.81
N ALA A 228 17.88 -4.79 -9.96
CA ALA A 228 18.52 -3.50 -10.11
C ALA A 228 17.47 -2.40 -10.42
N ALA A 229 17.70 -1.21 -9.88
CA ALA A 229 16.83 -0.05 -10.03
C ALA A 229 17.65 1.19 -10.44
N VAL A 230 17.11 2.01 -11.34
CA VAL A 230 17.77 3.24 -11.80
C VAL A 230 16.76 4.37 -12.01
N LEU A 231 17.10 5.58 -11.59
CA LEU A 231 16.33 6.79 -11.90
C LEU A 231 16.53 7.15 -13.39
N LEU A 232 15.44 7.26 -14.13
CA LEU A 232 15.42 7.71 -15.52
C LEU A 232 15.38 9.24 -15.60
N GLN A 233 15.79 9.80 -16.76
CA GLN A 233 15.73 11.24 -17.02
C GLN A 233 14.32 11.83 -16.93
N SER A 234 13.27 11.00 -17.07
CA SER A 234 11.89 11.42 -16.88
C SER A 234 11.50 11.64 -15.42
N GLY A 235 12.38 11.37 -14.46
CA GLY A 235 12.09 11.39 -13.01
C GLY A 235 11.40 10.13 -12.49
N ARG A 236 11.21 9.11 -13.35
CA ARG A 236 10.64 7.80 -12.98
C ARG A 236 11.74 6.80 -12.69
N VAL A 237 11.43 5.71 -11.98
CA VAL A 237 12.42 4.66 -11.67
C VAL A 237 12.14 3.41 -12.48
N LEU A 238 13.13 2.92 -13.23
CA LEU A 238 13.09 1.61 -13.87
C LEU A 238 13.63 0.56 -12.90
N VAL A 239 12.89 -0.52 -12.73
CA VAL A 239 13.29 -1.71 -11.98
C VAL A 239 13.26 -2.91 -12.91
N SER A 240 14.31 -3.74 -12.89
CA SER A 240 14.45 -4.88 -13.82
C SER A 240 15.05 -6.10 -13.15
N GLY A 241 14.68 -7.29 -13.65
CA GLY A 241 15.24 -8.56 -13.23
C GLY A 241 15.02 -8.87 -11.75
N GLY A 242 16.00 -9.58 -11.18
CA GLY A 242 15.93 -10.18 -9.85
C GLY A 242 15.40 -11.60 -9.89
N GLU A 243 15.22 -12.20 -8.72
CA GLU A 243 14.71 -13.55 -8.54
C GLU A 243 13.61 -13.64 -7.49
N ASP A 244 12.84 -14.72 -7.58
CA ASP A 244 11.90 -15.17 -6.58
C ASP A 244 11.98 -16.69 -6.45
N GLU A 245 12.31 -17.17 -5.25
CA GLU A 245 12.49 -18.60 -4.95
C GLU A 245 13.44 -19.34 -5.94
N GLY A 246 14.53 -18.70 -6.36
CA GLY A 246 15.49 -19.26 -7.32
C GLY A 246 15.07 -19.13 -8.79
N VAL A 247 13.96 -18.44 -9.08
CA VAL A 247 13.47 -18.19 -10.44
C VAL A 247 13.79 -16.78 -10.88
N ASP A 248 14.78 -16.65 -11.76
CA ASP A 248 15.21 -15.37 -12.32
C ASP A 248 14.12 -14.73 -13.21
N ARG A 249 14.08 -13.39 -13.23
CA ARG A 249 13.08 -12.61 -13.95
C ARG A 249 13.67 -11.92 -15.19
N THR A 250 12.89 -11.89 -16.28
CA THR A 250 13.13 -11.02 -17.44
C THR A 250 12.35 -9.70 -17.34
N SER A 251 11.38 -9.61 -16.43
CA SER A 251 10.42 -8.52 -16.36
C SER A 251 11.05 -7.22 -15.88
N ALA A 252 10.50 -6.12 -16.37
CA ALA A 252 10.83 -4.78 -15.94
C ALA A 252 9.57 -3.95 -15.73
N GLU A 253 9.65 -3.03 -14.77
CA GLU A 253 8.55 -2.17 -14.35
C GLU A 253 9.08 -0.76 -14.10
N ILE A 254 8.22 0.23 -14.29
CA ILE A 254 8.55 1.64 -14.07
C ILE A 254 7.63 2.19 -12.98
N TYR A 255 8.23 2.85 -11.98
CA TYR A 255 7.53 3.58 -10.94
C TYR A 255 7.41 5.06 -11.28
N ASP A 256 6.20 5.61 -11.19
CA ASP A 256 5.95 7.05 -11.27
C ASP A 256 5.73 7.63 -9.86
N PRO A 257 6.64 8.49 -9.36
CA PRO A 257 6.53 9.09 -8.03
C PRO A 257 5.43 10.16 -7.91
N GLN A 258 4.86 10.64 -9.02
CA GLN A 258 3.78 11.64 -9.02
C GLN A 258 2.43 10.99 -8.74
N THR A 259 2.20 9.81 -9.31
CA THR A 259 0.95 9.07 -9.13
C THR A 259 1.06 7.93 -8.13
N ASP A 260 2.28 7.64 -7.69
CA ASP A 260 2.62 6.52 -6.80
C ASP A 260 2.06 5.21 -7.35
N THR A 261 2.39 4.94 -8.60
CA THR A 261 1.96 3.75 -9.33
C THR A 261 3.08 3.16 -10.17
N TRP A 262 3.01 1.85 -10.36
CA TRP A 262 3.86 1.03 -11.18
C TRP A 262 3.17 0.69 -12.48
N ALA A 263 3.93 0.71 -13.57
CA ALA A 263 3.53 0.22 -14.87
C ALA A 263 4.53 -0.82 -15.35
N SER A 264 4.05 -1.95 -15.87
CA SER A 264 4.92 -2.90 -16.58
C SER A 264 5.46 -2.27 -17.86
N THR A 265 6.66 -2.66 -18.28
CA THR A 265 7.27 -2.29 -19.57
C THR A 265 7.74 -3.54 -20.32
N GLY A 266 8.38 -3.38 -21.49
CA GLY A 266 9.02 -4.50 -22.18
C GLY A 266 10.01 -5.25 -21.30
N SER A 267 10.19 -6.54 -21.59
CA SER A 267 11.06 -7.47 -20.86
C SER A 267 12.40 -7.69 -21.56
N MET A 268 13.42 -8.03 -20.79
CA MET A 268 14.71 -8.49 -21.27
C MET A 268 14.60 -9.83 -22.01
N SER A 269 15.56 -10.12 -22.88
CA SER A 269 15.71 -11.39 -23.58
C SER A 269 16.29 -12.49 -22.67
N LYS A 270 17.10 -12.09 -21.66
CA LYS A 270 17.68 -12.98 -20.65
C LYS A 270 17.13 -12.67 -19.26
N ALA A 271 16.75 -13.72 -18.54
CA ALA A 271 16.43 -13.59 -17.13
C ALA A 271 17.73 -13.39 -16.36
N ARG A 272 17.74 -12.47 -15.39
CA ARG A 272 18.93 -12.17 -14.60
C ARG A 272 18.59 -11.70 -13.20
N ASP A 273 19.34 -12.18 -12.23
CA ASP A 273 19.47 -11.60 -10.89
C ASP A 273 20.90 -11.07 -10.68
N SER A 274 21.12 -10.27 -9.64
CA SER A 274 22.45 -9.85 -9.21
C SER A 274 23.26 -9.13 -10.31
N HIS A 275 22.56 -8.54 -11.27
CA HIS A 275 23.10 -7.71 -12.35
C HIS A 275 23.16 -6.24 -11.93
N THR A 276 23.81 -5.42 -12.76
CA THR A 276 23.82 -3.97 -12.57
C THR A 276 22.95 -3.28 -13.61
N LEU A 277 22.35 -2.14 -13.24
CA LEU A 277 21.55 -1.30 -14.14
C LEU A 277 22.05 0.14 -14.04
N THR A 278 22.59 0.67 -15.15
CA THR A 278 23.22 1.99 -15.18
C THR A 278 22.54 2.89 -16.20
N LEU A 279 22.27 4.16 -15.85
CA LEU A 279 21.75 5.15 -16.79
C LEU A 279 22.87 5.63 -17.72
N LEU A 280 22.62 5.57 -19.03
CA LEU A 280 23.49 6.09 -20.06
C LEU A 280 23.25 7.59 -20.27
N SER A 281 24.24 8.30 -20.80
CA SER A 281 24.17 9.74 -21.05
C SER A 281 23.08 10.15 -22.05
N ASP A 282 22.68 9.24 -22.93
CA ASP A 282 21.59 9.43 -23.89
C ASP A 282 20.19 9.15 -23.32
N GLY A 283 20.10 8.83 -22.02
CA GLY A 283 18.84 8.58 -21.31
C GLY A 283 18.35 7.13 -21.35
N ARG A 284 19.03 6.24 -22.08
CA ARG A 284 18.77 4.79 -22.03
C ARG A 284 19.37 4.18 -20.77
N ALA A 285 19.01 2.94 -20.43
CA ALA A 285 19.60 2.21 -19.31
C ALA A 285 20.24 0.90 -19.78
N ILE A 286 21.41 0.53 -19.25
CA ILE A 286 22.13 -0.69 -19.61
C ILE A 286 22.12 -1.69 -18.45
N ALA A 287 21.64 -2.91 -18.71
CA ALA A 287 21.66 -4.05 -17.80
C ALA A 287 22.86 -4.95 -18.14
N VAL A 288 23.75 -5.18 -17.18
CA VAL A 288 25.04 -5.85 -17.41
C VAL A 288 25.18 -7.06 -16.50
N GLY A 289 25.58 -8.21 -17.07
CA GLY A 289 25.90 -9.42 -16.31
C GLY A 289 24.75 -9.96 -15.44
N GLY A 290 25.08 -10.44 -14.24
CA GLY A 290 24.15 -11.16 -13.36
C GLY A 290 24.23 -12.67 -13.55
N ALA A 291 23.28 -13.41 -13.00
CA ALA A 291 23.21 -14.85 -13.18
C ALA A 291 21.84 -15.31 -13.71
N GLN A 292 21.85 -16.45 -14.40
CA GLN A 292 20.66 -17.19 -14.80
C GLN A 292 20.82 -18.63 -14.35
N SER A 293 19.92 -19.11 -13.50
CA SER A 293 19.97 -20.46 -12.93
C SER A 293 21.32 -20.77 -12.29
N GLY A 294 21.91 -19.77 -11.63
CA GLY A 294 23.22 -19.84 -10.97
C GLY A 294 24.44 -19.70 -11.90
N ALA A 295 24.26 -19.59 -13.22
CA ALA A 295 25.36 -19.37 -14.15
C ALA A 295 25.55 -17.88 -14.46
N ALA A 296 26.77 -17.36 -14.28
CA ALA A 296 27.08 -15.97 -14.59
C ALA A 296 26.88 -15.66 -16.09
N LEU A 297 26.36 -14.47 -16.37
CA LEU A 297 26.08 -13.97 -17.71
C LEU A 297 27.17 -13.00 -18.18
N ALA A 298 27.58 -13.13 -19.44
CA ALA A 298 28.33 -12.08 -20.15
C ALA A 298 27.40 -11.09 -20.87
N SER A 299 26.13 -11.47 -21.06
CA SER A 299 25.19 -10.71 -21.87
C SER A 299 24.85 -9.35 -21.29
N THR A 300 24.76 -8.36 -22.18
CA THR A 300 24.35 -7.00 -21.87
C THR A 300 23.12 -6.61 -22.69
N GLU A 301 22.19 -5.88 -22.09
CA GLU A 301 20.98 -5.40 -22.78
C GLU A 301 20.74 -3.92 -22.46
N ILE A 302 20.24 -3.17 -23.44
CA ILE A 302 19.93 -1.74 -23.30
C ILE A 302 18.42 -1.53 -23.40
N TYR A 303 17.86 -0.86 -22.40
CA TYR A 303 16.48 -0.39 -22.37
C TYR A 303 16.36 1.02 -22.94
N ASP A 304 15.49 1.19 -23.92
CA ASP A 304 15.09 2.51 -24.42
C ASP A 304 13.73 2.92 -23.82
N PRO A 305 13.67 3.95 -22.95
CA PRO A 305 12.41 4.40 -22.34
C PRO A 305 11.43 5.01 -23.36
N ASN A 306 11.91 5.49 -24.51
CA ASN A 306 11.08 6.11 -25.54
C ASN A 306 10.31 5.10 -26.38
N THR A 307 10.77 3.85 -26.41
CA THR A 307 10.15 2.71 -27.12
C THR A 307 9.66 1.63 -26.16
N GLY A 308 10.12 1.62 -24.91
CA GLY A 308 9.77 0.64 -23.89
C GLY A 308 10.35 -0.74 -24.18
N THR A 309 11.39 -0.84 -25.01
CA THR A 309 11.98 -2.09 -25.49
C THR A 309 13.40 -2.29 -25.01
N TRP A 310 13.79 -3.56 -24.85
CA TRP A 310 15.17 -3.98 -24.62
C TRP A 310 15.81 -4.44 -25.93
N THR A 311 17.09 -4.15 -26.10
CA THR A 311 17.91 -4.63 -27.22
C THR A 311 19.22 -5.20 -26.70
N ASP A 312 19.64 -6.34 -27.23
CA ASP A 312 20.96 -6.92 -26.93
C ASP A 312 22.08 -5.93 -27.32
N ALA A 313 23.12 -5.86 -26.49
CA ALA A 313 24.32 -5.08 -26.71
C ALA A 313 25.56 -5.99 -26.75
N ALA A 314 26.76 -5.42 -26.85
CA ALA A 314 27.99 -6.21 -26.81
C ALA A 314 28.09 -6.99 -25.49
N ASP A 315 28.53 -8.25 -25.57
CA ASP A 315 28.81 -9.07 -24.40
C ASP A 315 30.09 -8.61 -23.71
N LEU A 316 30.13 -8.78 -22.38
CA LEU A 316 31.34 -8.68 -21.59
C LEU A 316 32.39 -9.68 -22.06
N VAL A 317 33.66 -9.35 -21.87
CA VAL A 317 34.78 -10.26 -22.06
C VAL A 317 34.72 -11.39 -21.02
N THR A 318 34.38 -11.06 -19.77
CA THR A 318 34.24 -12.02 -18.68
C THR A 318 32.82 -11.98 -18.11
N ALA A 319 32.14 -13.12 -18.14
CA ALA A 319 30.84 -13.29 -17.50
C ALA A 319 30.97 -13.02 -15.99
N ARG A 320 30.03 -12.25 -15.42
CA ARG A 320 30.11 -11.82 -14.03
C ARG A 320 28.72 -11.66 -13.40
N THR A 321 28.64 -11.94 -12.11
CA THR A 321 27.48 -11.65 -11.23
C THR A 321 28.00 -11.01 -9.94
N ASN A 322 27.17 -10.27 -9.19
CA ASN A 322 27.58 -9.57 -7.97
C ASN A 322 28.77 -8.60 -8.19
N HIS A 323 28.80 -7.93 -9.33
CA HIS A 323 29.83 -6.93 -9.66
C HIS A 323 29.32 -5.52 -9.38
N GLY A 324 30.22 -4.58 -9.17
CA GLY A 324 29.86 -3.16 -9.11
C GLY A 324 29.86 -2.54 -10.51
N ALA A 325 28.98 -1.57 -10.73
CA ALA A 325 28.99 -0.73 -11.93
C ALA A 325 28.82 0.75 -11.56
N ALA A 326 29.47 1.62 -12.33
CA ALA A 326 29.27 3.06 -12.23
C ALA A 326 29.31 3.72 -13.61
N ALA A 327 28.43 4.69 -13.80
CA ALA A 327 28.56 5.65 -14.88
C ALA A 327 29.76 6.57 -14.58
N ILE A 328 30.66 6.67 -15.53
CA ILE A 328 31.82 7.58 -15.52
C ILE A 328 31.81 8.40 -16.80
N PRO A 329 32.57 9.52 -16.89
CA PRO A 329 32.60 10.34 -18.11
C PRO A 329 32.93 9.58 -19.39
N ALA A 330 33.73 8.50 -19.28
CA ALA A 330 34.13 7.67 -20.41
C ALA A 330 33.07 6.63 -20.85
N GLY A 331 32.07 6.33 -20.02
CA GLY A 331 31.10 5.26 -20.27
C GLY A 331 30.63 4.56 -19.00
N VAL A 332 30.42 3.25 -19.06
CA VAL A 332 30.04 2.43 -17.89
C VAL A 332 31.20 1.51 -17.52
N LEU A 333 31.76 1.70 -16.33
CA LEU A 333 32.79 0.82 -15.79
C LEU A 333 32.12 -0.28 -14.96
N VAL A 334 32.53 -1.53 -15.16
CA VAL A 334 32.23 -2.64 -14.25
C VAL A 334 33.50 -3.15 -13.61
N VAL A 335 33.42 -3.51 -12.33
CA VAL A 335 34.56 -3.99 -11.54
C VAL A 335 34.14 -5.22 -10.76
N GLY A 336 35.01 -6.24 -10.77
CA GLY A 336 34.86 -7.43 -9.97
C GLY A 336 33.66 -8.29 -10.38
N GLY A 337 33.14 -9.01 -9.40
CA GLY A 337 32.11 -10.02 -9.55
C GLY A 337 32.66 -11.42 -9.38
N GLU A 338 31.76 -12.39 -9.41
CA GLU A 338 32.09 -13.81 -9.24
C GLU A 338 32.34 -14.49 -10.59
N SER A 339 32.71 -15.77 -10.54
CA SER A 339 32.92 -16.63 -11.72
C SER A 339 34.18 -16.30 -12.54
N GLY A 340 35.27 -15.94 -11.87
CA GLY A 340 36.54 -15.61 -12.51
C GLY A 340 36.72 -14.13 -12.86
N ALA A 341 35.71 -13.30 -12.53
CA ALA A 341 35.73 -11.86 -12.76
C ALA A 341 36.27 -11.05 -11.56
N GLU A 342 36.67 -11.71 -10.47
CA GLU A 342 36.94 -11.12 -9.15
C GLU A 342 37.94 -9.96 -9.18
N TYR A 343 38.93 -10.03 -10.07
CA TYR A 343 40.00 -9.05 -10.23
C TYR A 343 39.87 -8.23 -11.52
N SER A 344 38.79 -8.42 -12.28
CA SER A 344 38.66 -7.86 -13.63
C SER A 344 37.86 -6.56 -13.61
N ALA A 345 38.29 -5.61 -14.43
CA ALA A 345 37.50 -4.44 -14.78
C ALA A 345 37.29 -4.37 -16.29
N GLU A 346 36.12 -3.89 -16.69
CA GLU A 346 35.77 -3.70 -18.09
C GLU A 346 35.04 -2.36 -18.27
N LEU A 347 35.31 -1.69 -19.38
CA LEU A 347 34.69 -0.42 -19.73
C LEU A 347 33.82 -0.58 -20.96
N PHE A 348 32.55 -0.20 -20.85
CA PHE A 348 31.64 -0.05 -21.98
C PHE A 348 31.74 1.37 -22.55
N ALA A 349 32.27 1.48 -23.76
CA ALA A 349 32.36 2.75 -24.49
C ALA A 349 32.19 2.49 -25.99
N GLY A 350 31.52 3.41 -26.69
CA GLY A 350 31.32 3.29 -28.14
C GLY A 350 30.52 2.06 -28.58
N GLY A 351 29.73 1.45 -27.69
CA GLY A 351 28.95 0.24 -27.98
C GLY A 351 29.70 -1.08 -27.79
N THR A 352 30.91 -1.05 -27.24
CA THR A 352 31.76 -2.24 -27.05
C THR A 352 32.36 -2.30 -25.64
N TRP A 353 32.64 -3.51 -25.15
CA TRP A 353 33.39 -3.74 -23.93
C TRP A 353 34.89 -3.89 -24.21
N SER A 354 35.71 -3.25 -23.38
CA SER A 354 37.17 -3.42 -23.38
C SER A 354 37.65 -3.79 -21.98
N ALA A 355 38.44 -4.86 -21.90
CA ALA A 355 39.15 -5.21 -20.67
C ALA A 355 40.08 -4.08 -20.22
N ARG A 356 40.11 -3.84 -18.92
CA ARG A 356 40.94 -2.86 -18.25
C ARG A 356 41.96 -3.56 -17.36
N MET A 357 42.90 -2.79 -16.81
CA MET A 357 43.88 -3.33 -15.86
C MET A 357 43.16 -4.09 -14.74
N SER A 358 43.65 -5.29 -14.43
CA SER A 358 43.13 -6.08 -13.30
C SER A 358 43.46 -5.40 -11.97
N SER A 359 42.50 -5.45 -11.05
CA SER A 359 42.69 -4.99 -9.67
C SER A 359 43.66 -5.89 -8.93
N THR A 360 44.24 -5.38 -7.84
CA THR A 360 45.16 -6.17 -7.00
C THR A 360 44.44 -6.95 -5.91
N HIS A 361 43.20 -6.56 -5.62
CA HIS A 361 42.29 -7.19 -4.68
C HIS A 361 41.01 -7.64 -5.38
N TYR A 362 40.31 -8.60 -4.78
CA TYR A 362 39.02 -9.05 -5.32
C TYR A 362 37.90 -8.10 -4.91
N HIS A 363 36.96 -7.85 -5.84
CA HIS A 363 35.79 -7.01 -5.58
C HIS A 363 34.49 -7.78 -5.88
N LYS A 364 33.52 -7.67 -4.99
CA LYS A 364 32.15 -8.20 -5.15
C LYS A 364 31.07 -7.21 -4.66
N ASP A 365 31.49 -5.98 -4.41
CA ASP A 365 30.71 -4.95 -3.73
C ASP A 365 30.45 -3.76 -4.68
N PRO A 366 29.53 -2.84 -4.33
CA PRO A 366 29.25 -1.67 -5.13
C PRO A 366 30.50 -0.79 -5.36
N ILE A 367 30.56 -0.14 -6.52
CA ILE A 367 31.58 0.85 -6.84
C ILE A 367 30.95 2.24 -6.97
N VAL A 368 31.72 3.30 -6.70
CA VAL A 368 31.23 4.67 -6.70
C VAL A 368 32.17 5.58 -7.49
N ALA A 369 31.60 6.37 -8.40
CA ALA A 369 32.33 7.41 -9.12
C ALA A 369 32.65 8.60 -8.20
N LEU A 370 33.94 8.92 -8.07
CA LEU A 370 34.45 10.05 -7.31
C LEU A 370 34.29 11.36 -8.11
N ALA A 371 34.38 12.50 -7.41
CA ALA A 371 34.16 13.82 -8.02
C ALA A 371 35.23 14.18 -9.07
N ASP A 372 36.41 13.58 -8.98
CA ASP A 372 37.54 13.78 -9.90
C ASP A 372 37.53 12.80 -11.10
N GLY A 373 36.51 11.95 -11.20
CA GLY A 373 36.37 10.97 -12.28
C GLY A 373 37.06 9.63 -12.04
N ARG A 374 37.78 9.46 -10.92
CA ARG A 374 38.23 8.14 -10.46
C ARG A 374 37.07 7.32 -9.92
N VAL A 375 37.27 6.03 -9.70
CA VAL A 375 36.25 5.13 -9.17
C VAL A 375 36.77 4.46 -7.90
N PHE A 376 36.02 4.61 -6.82
CA PHE A 376 36.25 3.86 -5.60
C PHE A 376 35.56 2.50 -5.71
N ALA A 377 36.36 1.43 -5.71
CA ALA A 377 35.87 0.07 -5.68
C ALA A 377 35.85 -0.42 -4.23
N ALA A 378 34.63 -0.60 -3.68
CA ALA A 378 34.50 -1.12 -2.33
C ALA A 378 34.83 -2.61 -2.27
N GLY A 379 34.99 -3.09 -1.05
CA GLY A 379 35.27 -4.48 -0.77
C GLY A 379 36.10 -4.62 0.50
N PRO A 380 36.57 -5.84 0.79
CA PRO A 380 37.35 -6.13 1.98
C PRO A 380 38.66 -5.33 2.00
N LEU A 381 39.23 -5.10 0.82
CA LEU A 381 40.36 -4.22 0.60
C LEU A 381 39.96 -3.24 -0.51
N PRO A 382 39.46 -2.04 -0.17
CA PRO A 382 39.04 -1.07 -1.18
C PRO A 382 40.22 -0.60 -2.03
N GLU A 383 39.96 -0.34 -3.31
CA GLU A 383 40.94 0.21 -4.24
C GLU A 383 40.34 1.42 -4.99
N ILE A 384 41.19 2.30 -5.50
CA ILE A 384 40.80 3.40 -6.38
C ILE A 384 41.32 3.10 -7.79
N TYR A 385 40.41 3.10 -8.75
CA TYR A 385 40.72 2.97 -10.16
C TYR A 385 40.74 4.34 -10.84
N ASP A 386 41.80 4.63 -11.60
CA ASP A 386 41.87 5.77 -12.51
C ASP A 386 41.59 5.32 -13.95
N PRO A 387 40.42 5.66 -14.52
CA PRO A 387 40.06 5.29 -15.89
C PRO A 387 40.97 5.90 -16.97
N ASN A 388 41.65 7.01 -16.70
CA ASN A 388 42.52 7.69 -17.65
C ASN A 388 43.91 7.05 -17.69
N ALA A 389 44.43 6.69 -16.53
CA ALA A 389 45.72 6.01 -16.41
C ALA A 389 45.62 4.49 -16.65
N ASP A 390 44.41 3.93 -16.59
CA ASP A 390 44.16 2.49 -16.54
C ASP A 390 44.95 1.82 -15.42
N ALA A 391 44.89 2.40 -14.21
CA ALA A 391 45.72 1.98 -13.10
C ALA A 391 44.94 1.94 -11.78
N TRP A 392 45.38 1.06 -10.90
CA TRP A 392 44.87 0.91 -9.54
C TRP A 392 45.82 1.54 -8.53
N SER A 393 45.24 2.07 -7.46
CA SER A 393 45.96 2.56 -6.29
C SER A 393 45.20 2.20 -5.02
N ASP A 394 45.93 1.83 -3.97
CA ASP A 394 45.32 1.62 -2.66
C ASP A 394 45.06 2.97 -1.98
N PRO A 395 43.85 3.21 -1.44
CA PRO A 395 43.62 4.31 -0.52
C PRO A 395 44.42 4.06 0.78
N ALA A 396 44.47 5.05 1.67
CA ALA A 396 44.98 4.86 3.01
C ALA A 396 44.38 3.61 3.67
N TYR A 397 45.14 2.94 4.53
CA TYR A 397 44.74 1.65 5.10
C TYR A 397 43.42 1.75 5.89
N ILE A 398 42.40 1.00 5.45
CA ILE A 398 41.18 0.80 6.21
C ILE A 398 41.46 -0.22 7.33
N LYS A 399 41.08 0.12 8.56
CA LYS A 399 41.34 -0.73 9.73
C LYS A 399 40.56 -2.05 9.67
N ASN A 400 39.38 -2.01 9.05
CA ASN A 400 38.36 -3.04 9.10
C ASN A 400 37.91 -3.39 7.67
N SER A 401 38.12 -4.64 7.26
CA SER A 401 37.71 -5.14 5.94
C SER A 401 36.19 -5.31 5.86
N ARG A 402 35.50 -4.64 4.93
CA ARG A 402 34.03 -4.70 4.82
C ARG A 402 33.54 -5.64 3.71
N ILE A 403 32.54 -6.46 4.00
CA ILE A 403 31.91 -7.39 3.06
C ILE A 403 30.39 -7.17 3.03
N GLY A 404 29.79 -7.24 1.83
CA GLY A 404 28.34 -7.05 1.66
C GLY A 404 27.92 -5.63 2.00
N ALA A 405 28.78 -4.68 1.63
CA ALA A 405 28.65 -3.30 2.03
C ALA A 405 27.65 -2.55 1.15
N ALA A 406 26.77 -1.79 1.79
CA ALA A 406 26.10 -0.67 1.16
C ALA A 406 27.08 0.51 1.05
N VAL A 407 27.16 1.11 -0.14
CA VAL A 407 28.09 2.21 -0.40
C VAL A 407 27.30 3.37 -0.98
N ALA A 408 27.50 4.57 -0.44
CA ALA A 408 26.89 5.78 -0.97
C ALA A 408 27.83 6.97 -0.86
N LYS A 409 27.72 7.87 -1.85
CA LYS A 409 28.49 9.11 -1.92
C LYS A 409 27.76 10.22 -1.17
N LEU A 410 28.50 10.96 -0.35
CA LEU A 410 28.03 12.19 0.29
C LEU A 410 28.14 13.37 -0.66
N SER A 411 27.35 14.41 -0.42
CA SER A 411 27.38 15.62 -1.25
C SER A 411 28.73 16.35 -1.28
N ASP A 412 29.52 16.20 -0.21
CA ASP A 412 30.86 16.78 -0.09
C ASP A 412 31.95 15.94 -0.77
N GLY A 413 31.57 14.82 -1.42
CA GLY A 413 32.48 13.95 -2.18
C GLY A 413 33.06 12.79 -1.38
N ARG A 414 32.84 12.73 -0.07
CA ARG A 414 33.22 11.57 0.76
C ARG A 414 32.35 10.35 0.44
N VAL A 415 32.83 9.17 0.80
CA VAL A 415 32.13 7.88 0.58
C VAL A 415 31.87 7.22 1.91
N VAL A 416 30.64 6.77 2.15
CA VAL A 416 30.29 5.99 3.34
C VAL A 416 30.12 4.53 2.97
N LEU A 417 30.76 3.65 3.73
CA LEU A 417 30.65 2.21 3.63
C LEU A 417 29.94 1.69 4.87
N VAL A 418 28.84 0.99 4.67
CA VAL A 418 28.07 0.34 5.74
C VAL A 418 27.96 -1.15 5.43
N GLY A 419 28.54 -2.00 6.27
CA GLY A 419 28.58 -3.43 6.04
C GLY A 419 29.51 -4.13 7.02
N ASP A 420 29.54 -5.46 7.00
CA ASP A 420 30.14 -6.26 8.05
C ASP A 420 31.67 -6.35 7.92
N VAL A 421 32.37 -6.37 9.07
CA VAL A 421 33.82 -6.60 9.23
C VAL A 421 34.16 -8.10 9.44
N GLY A 422 33.20 -8.99 9.19
CA GLY A 422 33.30 -10.41 9.55
C GLY A 422 33.06 -10.67 11.04
N THR A 423 32.73 -9.63 11.80
CA THR A 423 32.34 -9.66 13.22
C THR A 423 31.18 -8.72 13.51
N TYR A 424 30.13 -8.74 12.68
CA TYR A 424 28.78 -8.25 12.97
C TYR A 424 28.75 -7.02 13.88
N ASP A 425 29.32 -5.92 13.41
CA ASP A 425 29.38 -4.71 14.20
C ASP A 425 28.43 -3.63 13.67
N ASP A 426 28.15 -2.68 14.55
CA ASP A 426 27.40 -1.47 14.28
C ASP A 426 28.33 -0.38 13.74
N SER A 427 29.43 -0.73 13.06
CA SER A 427 30.36 0.28 12.53
C SER A 427 30.07 0.58 11.05
N ALA A 428 30.37 1.81 10.66
CA ALA A 428 30.48 2.27 9.29
C ALA A 428 31.78 3.06 9.13
N ASP A 429 32.33 3.11 7.92
CA ASP A 429 33.54 3.88 7.63
C ASP A 429 33.26 4.95 6.59
N VAL A 430 33.74 6.16 6.86
CA VAL A 430 33.67 7.31 5.96
C VAL A 430 35.06 7.56 5.40
N TYR A 431 35.19 7.45 4.09
CA TYR A 431 36.42 7.73 3.35
C TYR A 431 36.39 9.15 2.76
N ASP A 432 37.44 9.92 3.03
CA ASP A 432 37.71 11.18 2.37
C ASP A 432 38.75 10.98 1.25
N PRO A 433 38.35 11.03 -0.03
CA PRO A 433 39.25 10.80 -1.16
C PRO A 433 40.21 11.96 -1.45
N VAL A 434 39.98 13.15 -0.85
CA VAL A 434 40.85 14.32 -1.02
C VAL A 434 41.94 14.30 0.04
N ALA A 435 41.56 14.05 1.30
CA ALA A 435 42.52 13.93 2.40
C ALA A 435 43.22 12.56 2.43
N ASP A 436 42.65 11.56 1.76
CA ASP A 436 43.02 10.14 1.86
C ASP A 436 43.00 9.65 3.31
N THR A 437 41.87 9.83 3.97
CA THR A 437 41.70 9.48 5.39
C THR A 437 40.40 8.73 5.64
N TRP A 438 40.41 7.94 6.71
CA TRP A 438 39.26 7.15 7.15
C TRP A 438 38.76 7.63 8.51
N GLN A 439 37.44 7.67 8.64
CA GLN A 439 36.76 7.90 9.91
C GLN A 439 35.74 6.78 10.16
N THR A 440 35.94 6.00 11.22
CA THR A 440 34.94 5.05 11.70
C THR A 440 33.85 5.77 12.48
N VAL A 441 32.60 5.48 12.16
CA VAL A 441 31.39 5.98 12.84
C VAL A 441 30.50 4.80 13.22
N THR A 442 29.56 5.02 14.14
CA THR A 442 28.69 3.97 14.67
C THR A 442 27.26 4.17 14.17
N LEU A 443 26.66 3.10 13.67
CA LEU A 443 25.23 2.92 13.45
C LEU A 443 24.53 2.63 14.78
N GLN A 444 23.22 2.76 14.79
CA GLN A 444 22.36 2.40 15.92
C GLN A 444 22.01 0.91 15.89
N GLU A 445 22.07 0.28 14.71
CA GLU A 445 21.85 -1.16 14.52
C GLU A 445 22.90 -1.77 13.57
N PRO A 446 23.37 -3.01 13.82
CA PRO A 446 24.23 -3.74 12.88
C PRO A 446 23.45 -4.12 11.62
N ARG A 447 24.06 -3.99 10.44
CA ARG A 447 23.41 -4.20 9.14
C ARG A 447 24.32 -4.93 8.15
N TYR A 448 23.82 -6.03 7.61
CA TYR A 448 24.39 -6.74 6.47
C TYR A 448 23.42 -6.72 5.28
N LEU A 449 23.91 -6.52 4.04
CA LEU A 449 23.09 -6.42 2.82
C LEU A 449 21.95 -5.39 2.92
N ALA A 450 22.22 -4.27 3.59
CA ALA A 450 21.36 -3.10 3.56
C ALA A 450 21.49 -2.38 2.22
N ALA A 451 20.53 -1.50 1.91
CA ALA A 451 20.66 -0.56 0.80
C ALA A 451 21.04 0.81 1.34
N ALA A 452 21.81 1.57 0.56
CA ALA A 452 22.14 2.95 0.85
C ALA A 452 21.80 3.86 -0.33
N ALA A 453 21.32 5.08 -0.04
CA ALA A 453 20.98 6.07 -1.04
C ALA A 453 21.35 7.48 -0.56
N SER A 454 21.85 8.31 -1.46
CA SER A 454 22.22 9.70 -1.17
C SER A 454 20.98 10.57 -0.93
N LEU A 455 21.04 11.44 0.06
CA LEU A 455 19.99 12.41 0.38
C LEU A 455 20.29 13.75 -0.28
N GLN A 456 19.26 14.45 -0.78
CA GLN A 456 19.42 15.76 -1.43
C GLN A 456 19.96 16.85 -0.47
N GLY A 457 19.82 16.66 0.85
CA GLY A 457 20.41 17.51 1.90
C GLY A 457 21.86 17.17 2.27
N GLY A 458 22.49 16.24 1.56
CA GLY A 458 23.93 16.01 1.63
C GLY A 458 24.42 14.83 2.46
N GLY A 459 23.50 14.11 3.11
CA GLY A 459 23.73 12.87 3.84
C GLY A 459 23.44 11.60 3.03
N ILE A 460 23.31 10.47 3.73
CA ILE A 460 22.81 9.21 3.16
C ILE A 460 21.72 8.61 4.05
N LEU A 461 20.82 7.85 3.44
CA LEU A 461 19.95 6.89 4.12
C LEU A 461 20.60 5.51 4.01
N VAL A 462 20.60 4.76 5.11
CA VAL A 462 20.84 3.32 5.12
C VAL A 462 19.58 2.64 5.63
N VAL A 463 19.10 1.63 4.91
CA VAL A 463 17.78 1.07 5.15
C VAL A 463 17.78 -0.45 5.00
N GLY A 464 17.01 -1.11 5.87
CA GLY A 464 16.86 -2.56 5.87
C GLY A 464 18.15 -3.30 6.20
N GLY A 465 18.36 -4.42 5.51
CA GLY A 465 19.43 -5.37 5.75
C GLY A 465 18.99 -6.52 6.65
N THR A 466 19.94 -7.33 7.08
CA THR A 466 19.72 -8.42 8.02
C THR A 466 20.81 -8.40 9.07
N ASP A 467 20.44 -8.78 10.29
CA ASP A 467 21.40 -9.11 11.34
C ASP A 467 21.54 -10.63 11.28
N ILE A 468 22.57 -11.18 10.66
CA ILE A 468 22.63 -12.63 10.43
C ILE A 468 22.84 -13.44 11.74
N THR A 469 22.97 -12.79 12.92
CA THR A 469 22.86 -13.45 14.24
C THR A 469 21.41 -13.67 14.66
N LYS A 470 20.49 -12.85 14.14
CA LYS A 470 19.05 -12.95 14.33
C LYS A 470 18.46 -13.50 13.03
N ALA A 471 17.68 -14.58 13.07
CA ALA A 471 17.05 -15.10 11.86
C ALA A 471 15.91 -14.18 11.34
N SER A 472 16.19 -12.91 11.04
CA SER A 472 15.26 -11.85 10.68
C SER A 472 15.92 -10.74 9.85
N SER A 473 15.17 -10.19 8.89
CA SER A 473 15.53 -8.94 8.22
C SER A 473 15.15 -7.73 9.09
N SER A 474 15.79 -6.58 8.84
CA SER A 474 15.49 -5.31 9.50
C SER A 474 14.52 -4.48 8.65
N ALA A 475 13.67 -3.71 9.34
CA ALA A 475 12.90 -2.61 8.77
C ALA A 475 13.48 -1.25 9.18
N GLY A 476 14.48 -1.25 10.06
CA GLY A 476 15.10 -0.03 10.55
C GLY A 476 15.73 0.74 9.41
N ALA A 477 15.75 2.05 9.59
CA ALA A 477 16.42 2.98 8.69
C ALA A 477 17.15 4.03 9.53
N GLU A 478 18.29 4.48 9.01
CA GLU A 478 19.17 5.43 9.67
C GLU A 478 19.70 6.43 8.66
N THR A 479 19.91 7.66 9.11
CA THR A 479 20.44 8.72 8.26
C THR A 479 21.79 9.16 8.79
N TYR A 480 22.78 9.28 7.89
CA TYR A 480 24.05 9.93 8.20
C TYR A 480 23.99 11.37 7.71
N SER A 481 24.34 12.32 8.57
CA SER A 481 24.44 13.74 8.20
C SER A 481 25.89 14.20 8.17
N THR A 482 26.27 14.92 7.11
CA THR A 482 27.60 15.56 7.01
C THR A 482 27.81 16.63 8.06
N ALA A 483 26.74 17.25 8.56
CA ALA A 483 26.79 18.31 9.56
C ALA A 483 27.11 17.78 10.97
N SER A 484 26.51 16.65 11.36
CA SER A 484 26.78 16.02 12.66
C SER A 484 27.96 15.04 12.61
N GLY A 485 28.26 14.49 11.43
CA GLY A 485 29.24 13.42 11.26
C GLY A 485 28.81 12.09 11.87
N ALA A 486 27.51 11.88 12.14
CA ALA A 486 26.99 10.73 12.86
C ALA A 486 25.67 10.20 12.26
N PHE A 487 25.37 8.92 12.55
CA PHE A 487 24.08 8.30 12.24
C PHE A 487 23.01 8.66 13.27
N ALA A 488 21.78 8.84 12.81
CA ALA A 488 20.58 8.98 13.62
C ALA A 488 19.48 8.03 13.12
N THR A 489 18.72 7.46 14.05
CA THR A 489 17.53 6.67 13.70
C THR A 489 16.47 7.53 13.04
N THR A 490 15.71 6.92 12.13
CA THR A 490 14.54 7.53 11.48
C THR A 490 13.37 6.55 11.54
N ALA A 491 12.22 6.93 10.98
CA ALA A 491 11.08 6.06 10.83
C ALA A 491 11.46 4.77 10.09
N SER A 492 11.01 3.63 10.63
CA SER A 492 11.21 2.33 10.01
C SER A 492 10.27 2.11 8.83
N MET A 493 10.68 1.26 7.91
CA MET A 493 9.80 0.69 6.90
C MET A 493 8.70 -0.14 7.54
N THR A 494 7.61 -0.31 6.80
CA THR A 494 6.53 -1.22 7.15
C THR A 494 6.96 -2.66 6.94
N ASP A 495 7.64 -2.94 5.82
CA ASP A 495 8.16 -4.27 5.52
C ASP A 495 9.67 -4.35 5.80
N ARG A 496 10.07 -5.44 6.45
CA ARG A 496 11.48 -5.76 6.70
C ARG A 496 12.09 -6.36 5.45
N ARG A 497 13.27 -5.91 5.02
CA ARG A 497 13.87 -6.36 3.75
C ARG A 497 15.40 -6.29 3.73
N TYR A 498 16.02 -7.22 3.01
CA TYR A 498 17.42 -7.18 2.55
C TYR A 498 17.45 -7.58 1.06
N ALA A 499 18.60 -7.46 0.38
CA ALA A 499 18.72 -7.73 -1.05
C ALA A 499 17.69 -6.93 -1.90
N HIS A 500 17.45 -5.69 -1.48
CA HIS A 500 16.51 -4.74 -2.05
C HIS A 500 17.27 -3.55 -2.62
N SER A 501 16.57 -2.65 -3.32
CA SER A 501 17.17 -1.40 -3.80
C SER A 501 16.67 -0.19 -3.02
N ALA A 502 17.51 0.84 -2.93
CA ALA A 502 17.14 2.18 -2.50
C ALA A 502 17.56 3.17 -3.60
N THR A 503 16.60 3.94 -4.14
CA THR A 503 16.84 4.87 -5.26
C THR A 503 16.37 6.26 -4.88
N THR A 504 17.30 7.22 -4.90
CA THR A 504 16.97 8.64 -4.71
C THR A 504 16.14 9.15 -5.89
N LEU A 505 14.99 9.74 -5.59
CA LEU A 505 14.07 10.34 -6.55
C LEU A 505 14.46 11.79 -6.85
N ALA A 506 13.97 12.32 -7.97
CA ALA A 506 14.26 13.69 -8.40
C ALA A 506 13.78 14.77 -7.41
N ASP A 507 12.77 14.45 -6.59
CA ASP A 507 12.23 15.32 -5.54
C ASP A 507 12.89 15.12 -4.16
N GLY A 508 13.96 14.32 -4.09
CA GLY A 508 14.75 14.08 -2.88
C GLY A 508 14.19 13.00 -1.95
N ARG A 509 13.02 12.43 -2.25
CA ARG A 509 12.53 11.21 -1.59
C ARG A 509 13.37 9.99 -1.99
N ILE A 510 13.23 8.88 -1.29
CA ILE A 510 13.92 7.62 -1.62
C ILE A 510 12.88 6.53 -1.81
N LEU A 511 12.88 5.89 -2.98
CA LEU A 511 12.12 4.68 -3.24
C LEU A 511 12.91 3.47 -2.76
N VAL A 512 12.33 2.70 -1.84
CA VAL A 512 12.86 1.41 -1.40
C VAL A 512 11.98 0.30 -1.98
N SER A 513 12.54 -0.63 -2.76
CA SER A 513 11.72 -1.59 -3.51
C SER A 513 12.23 -3.03 -3.42
N GLY A 514 11.29 -3.98 -3.34
CA GLY A 514 11.53 -5.43 -3.40
C GLY A 514 12.37 -5.98 -2.26
N GLY A 515 13.12 -7.04 -2.54
CA GLY A 515 13.96 -7.75 -1.58
C GLY A 515 13.23 -8.87 -0.84
N ILE A 516 13.90 -9.39 0.20
CA ILE A 516 13.44 -10.57 0.93
C ILE A 516 13.09 -10.19 2.36
N ALA A 517 11.87 -10.51 2.78
CA ALA A 517 11.45 -10.47 4.18
C ALA A 517 11.73 -11.81 4.87
N VAL A 518 12.44 -11.78 6.00
CA VAL A 518 12.65 -12.96 6.85
C VAL A 518 11.97 -12.74 8.19
N LYS A 519 11.07 -13.66 8.55
CA LYS A 519 10.43 -13.71 9.89
C LYS A 519 10.31 -15.16 10.34
N ALA A 520 10.95 -15.51 11.46
CA ALA A 520 10.86 -16.85 12.06
C ALA A 520 11.13 -17.98 11.03
N PHE A 521 12.20 -17.82 10.25
CA PHE A 521 12.65 -18.75 9.19
C PHE A 521 11.81 -18.79 7.89
N ALA A 522 10.66 -18.12 7.83
CA ALA A 522 9.95 -17.93 6.56
C ALA A 522 10.62 -16.82 5.74
N LYS A 523 10.92 -17.11 4.47
CA LYS A 523 11.48 -16.16 3.49
C LYS A 523 10.40 -15.84 2.46
N ASN A 524 10.08 -14.56 2.32
CA ASN A 524 9.12 -14.09 1.33
C ASN A 524 9.77 -13.01 0.47
N THR A 525 9.82 -13.23 -0.84
CA THR A 525 10.21 -12.20 -1.80
C THR A 525 9.11 -11.15 -1.88
N LEU A 526 9.47 -9.87 -1.87
CA LEU A 526 8.53 -8.77 -1.79
C LEU A 526 8.23 -8.21 -3.18
N ARG A 527 6.95 -7.90 -3.41
CA ARG A 527 6.47 -7.02 -4.48
C ARG A 527 6.21 -5.59 -4.00
N SER A 528 6.41 -5.32 -2.70
CA SER A 528 6.16 -4.00 -2.11
C SER A 528 7.32 -3.04 -2.35
N ALA A 529 6.95 -1.77 -2.44
CA ALA A 529 7.88 -0.66 -2.40
C ALA A 529 7.34 0.40 -1.44
N GLU A 530 8.25 1.17 -0.86
CA GLU A 530 7.94 2.20 0.13
C GLU A 530 8.75 3.46 -0.21
N VAL A 531 8.13 4.62 -0.05
CA VAL A 531 8.79 5.90 -0.29
C VAL A 531 9.15 6.54 1.04
N PHE A 532 10.44 6.72 1.26
CA PHE A 532 10.97 7.45 2.40
C PHE A 532 11.10 8.95 2.08
N SER A 533 10.70 9.81 3.01
CA SER A 533 10.88 11.25 2.94
C SER A 533 11.43 11.79 4.26
N LEU A 534 12.48 12.62 4.19
CA LEU A 534 12.99 13.35 5.36
C LEU A 534 12.00 14.41 5.87
N GLN A 535 11.03 14.84 5.06
CA GLN A 535 9.99 15.77 5.53
C GLN A 535 9.10 15.13 6.61
N ASN A 536 9.07 13.79 6.69
CA ASN A 536 8.37 13.05 7.75
C ASN A 536 9.19 12.90 9.05
N GLN A 537 10.37 13.52 9.14
CA GLN A 537 11.22 13.54 10.35
C GLN A 537 11.11 14.86 11.13
N GLY A 538 10.14 15.72 10.84
CA GLY A 538 9.95 17.01 11.52
C GLY A 538 8.51 17.23 11.99
N SER A 539 8.30 17.05 13.30
CA SER A 539 7.12 17.44 14.10
C SER A 539 5.76 16.91 13.65
N THR A 540 5.30 15.84 14.32
CA THR A 540 3.86 15.64 14.51
C THR A 540 3.27 16.90 15.13
N CYS A 541 2.20 17.43 14.56
CA CYS A 541 1.51 18.60 15.07
C CYS A 541 0.06 18.26 15.37
N THR A 542 -0.51 18.94 16.37
CA THR A 542 -1.95 18.93 16.66
C THR A 542 -2.57 20.31 16.45
N SER A 543 -1.73 21.35 16.36
CA SER A 543 -2.13 22.72 16.10
C SER A 543 -1.06 23.47 15.30
N CYS A 544 -1.42 24.62 14.75
CA CYS A 544 -0.47 25.49 14.04
C CYS A 544 0.61 26.12 14.96
N ALA A 545 0.40 26.10 16.28
CA ALA A 545 1.40 26.53 17.24
C ALA A 545 2.63 25.58 17.26
N ASP A 546 2.44 24.30 16.91
CA ASP A 546 3.50 23.28 16.89
C ASP A 546 4.46 23.47 15.70
N CYS A 547 4.09 24.28 14.72
CA CYS A 547 4.73 24.31 13.41
C CYS A 547 5.60 25.54 13.15
N SER A 548 5.91 26.37 14.17
CA SER A 548 6.92 27.45 14.13
C SER A 548 6.91 28.29 12.83
N SER A 549 5.72 28.69 12.36
CA SER A 549 5.38 29.41 11.10
C SER A 549 4.80 28.59 9.92
N LYS A 550 4.63 27.27 10.07
CA LYS A 550 4.02 26.36 9.08
C LYS A 550 2.60 25.92 9.48
N MET A 551 1.86 25.33 8.55
CA MET A 551 0.51 24.78 8.77
C MET A 551 0.59 23.39 9.42
N CYS A 552 -0.35 23.04 10.30
CA CYS A 552 -0.58 21.64 10.70
C CYS A 552 -1.73 21.00 9.89
N GLN A 553 -1.44 20.02 9.03
CA GLN A 553 -2.44 19.27 8.27
C GLN A 553 -2.19 17.76 8.39
N GLY A 554 -3.23 17.01 8.75
CA GLY A 554 -3.13 15.54 8.90
C GLY A 554 -2.07 15.09 9.91
N GLY A 555 -1.74 15.93 10.89
CA GLY A 555 -0.69 15.67 11.87
C GLY A 555 0.73 16.05 11.44
N THR A 556 0.91 16.76 10.32
CA THR A 556 2.23 17.14 9.79
C THR A 556 2.35 18.64 9.49
N CYS A 557 3.55 19.19 9.67
CA CYS A 557 3.82 20.59 9.37
C CYS A 557 4.11 20.81 7.88
N ILE A 558 3.28 21.58 7.15
CA ILE A 558 3.46 21.85 5.72
C ILE A 558 3.67 23.34 5.40
N ASP A 559 4.38 23.61 4.29
CA ASP A 559 4.89 24.93 3.90
C ASP A 559 3.92 25.81 3.10
N SER A 560 2.70 25.35 2.78
CA SER A 560 1.77 26.09 1.90
C SER A 560 0.36 26.19 2.49
N PRO A 561 -0.23 27.41 2.58
CA PRO A 561 -1.62 27.58 2.99
C PRO A 561 -2.57 26.92 1.98
N ALA A 562 -3.62 26.28 2.50
CA ALA A 562 -4.62 25.60 1.70
C ALA A 562 -5.50 26.61 0.94
N PRO A 563 -5.90 26.31 -0.30
CA PRO A 563 -6.82 27.15 -1.05
C PRO A 563 -8.23 27.12 -0.44
N THR A 564 -9.05 28.08 -0.83
CA THR A 564 -10.46 28.16 -0.42
C THR A 564 -11.20 26.85 -0.74
N GLY A 565 -11.95 26.34 0.24
CA GLY A 565 -12.76 25.11 0.14
C GLY A 565 -12.08 23.83 0.64
N GLU A 566 -10.78 23.89 0.93
CA GLU A 566 -10.03 22.76 1.52
C GLU A 566 -10.14 22.73 3.04
N VAL A 567 -9.80 21.57 3.62
CA VAL A 567 -9.83 21.35 5.07
C VAL A 567 -8.73 22.15 5.78
N CYS A 568 -9.06 22.75 6.91
CA CYS A 568 -8.14 23.52 7.73
C CYS A 568 -8.32 23.25 9.23
N SER A 569 -7.27 23.53 10.00
CA SER A 569 -7.27 23.43 11.47
C SER A 569 -7.03 24.76 12.17
N CYS A 570 -6.71 25.83 11.42
CA CYS A 570 -6.47 27.18 11.93
C CYS A 570 -6.49 28.21 10.78
N ASP A 571 -6.70 29.49 11.10
CA ASP A 571 -6.73 30.61 10.14
C ASP A 571 -5.45 30.74 9.30
N ALA A 572 -4.29 30.58 9.94
CA ALA A 572 -2.98 30.62 9.26
C ALA A 572 -2.79 29.48 8.25
N GLY A 573 -3.62 28.44 8.33
CA GLY A 573 -3.67 27.35 7.36
C GLY A 573 -4.39 27.73 6.07
N CYS A 574 -5.10 28.85 6.00
CA CYS A 574 -5.83 29.21 4.79
C CYS A 574 -5.13 30.32 4.03
N ALA A 575 -5.06 30.20 2.71
CA ALA A 575 -4.52 31.26 1.85
C ALA A 575 -5.30 32.58 2.00
N SER A 576 -6.59 32.48 2.35
CA SER A 576 -7.47 33.59 2.69
C SER A 576 -7.28 34.13 4.11
N GLY A 577 -6.65 33.36 4.99
CA GLY A 577 -6.51 33.66 6.42
C GLY A 577 -7.74 33.37 7.27
N PHE A 578 -8.73 32.62 6.75
CA PHE A 578 -9.99 32.34 7.46
C PHE A 578 -10.31 30.84 7.45
N CYS A 579 -10.27 30.21 8.61
CA CYS A 579 -10.66 28.82 8.84
C CYS A 579 -11.90 28.77 9.71
N VAL A 580 -13.04 28.43 9.11
CA VAL A 580 -14.34 28.37 9.80
C VAL A 580 -14.93 26.99 9.56
N ASP A 581 -15.38 26.33 10.63
CA ASP A 581 -15.92 24.95 10.58
C ASP A 581 -14.98 23.92 9.94
N GLY A 582 -13.66 24.10 10.12
CA GLY A 582 -12.66 23.22 9.55
C GLY A 582 -12.48 23.33 8.03
N VAL A 583 -12.99 24.40 7.40
CA VAL A 583 -12.86 24.67 5.96
C VAL A 583 -12.30 26.07 5.71
N CYS A 584 -11.39 26.21 4.74
CA CYS A 584 -10.83 27.50 4.35
C CYS A 584 -11.85 28.36 3.61
N CYS A 585 -12.27 29.47 4.22
CA CYS A 585 -13.25 30.39 3.64
C CYS A 585 -12.64 31.37 2.64
N ASP A 586 -13.46 31.90 1.74
CA ASP A 586 -13.16 33.03 0.87
C ASP A 586 -13.01 34.35 1.64
N GLN A 587 -13.73 34.48 2.78
CA GLN A 587 -13.76 35.65 3.64
C GLN A 587 -14.07 35.30 5.11
N ALA A 588 -13.93 36.26 6.02
CA ALA A 588 -14.30 36.08 7.43
C ALA A 588 -15.82 35.90 7.62
N CYS A 589 -16.23 34.87 8.37
CA CYS A 589 -17.61 34.67 8.80
C CYS A 589 -17.89 35.38 10.14
N VAL A 590 -18.33 36.63 10.09
CA VAL A 590 -18.43 37.53 11.28
C VAL A 590 -19.81 37.48 11.97
N GLY A 591 -20.81 36.82 11.38
CA GLY A 591 -22.16 36.70 11.95
C GLY A 591 -22.31 35.51 12.89
N SER A 592 -23.21 35.60 13.87
CA SER A 592 -23.43 34.55 14.87
C SER A 592 -23.89 33.22 14.27
N CYS A 593 -24.54 33.22 13.10
CA CYS A 593 -25.02 31.99 12.49
C CYS A 593 -24.55 31.92 11.01
N MET A 594 -23.23 31.98 10.81
CA MET A 594 -22.53 31.95 9.52
C MET A 594 -21.52 30.80 9.51
N ALA A 595 -21.42 30.08 8.40
CA ALA A 595 -20.59 28.90 8.25
C ALA A 595 -19.93 28.83 6.87
N CYS A 596 -18.99 27.91 6.72
CA CYS A 596 -18.23 27.72 5.47
C CYS A 596 -18.28 26.30 4.89
N ALA A 597 -18.68 25.35 5.73
CA ALA A 597 -18.93 23.99 5.30
C ALA A 597 -20.25 23.93 4.51
N SER A 598 -20.19 23.29 3.34
CA SER A 598 -21.34 23.08 2.46
C SER A 598 -22.50 22.35 3.14
N GLU A 599 -22.20 21.46 4.08
CA GLU A 599 -23.18 20.71 4.85
C GLU A 599 -24.07 21.61 5.73
N LYS A 600 -23.56 22.76 6.16
CA LYS A 600 -24.26 23.72 7.03
C LYS A 600 -25.03 24.79 6.24
N THR A 601 -24.49 25.23 5.11
CA THR A 601 -24.99 26.38 4.34
C THR A 601 -25.73 25.98 3.06
N GLY A 602 -25.52 24.77 2.56
CA GLY A 602 -25.95 24.32 1.23
C GLY A 602 -25.21 24.98 0.06
N GLN A 603 -24.17 25.78 0.31
CA GLN A 603 -23.29 26.36 -0.71
C GLN A 603 -22.06 25.48 -0.96
N SER A 604 -21.19 25.82 -1.92
CA SER A 604 -19.91 25.11 -2.09
C SER A 604 -18.99 25.33 -0.88
N ASN A 605 -18.18 24.31 -0.53
CA ASN A 605 -17.17 24.44 0.52
C ASN A 605 -16.27 25.67 0.28
N GLY A 606 -16.04 26.44 1.35
CA GLY A 606 -15.18 27.62 1.32
C GLY A 606 -15.89 28.93 0.97
N GLN A 607 -17.20 28.91 0.71
CA GLN A 607 -17.98 30.14 0.59
C GLN A 607 -18.64 30.46 1.93
N CYS A 608 -18.28 31.59 2.55
CA CYS A 608 -18.94 32.02 3.78
C CYS A 608 -20.41 32.40 3.53
N ALA A 609 -21.36 31.72 4.16
CA ALA A 609 -22.80 31.90 3.95
C ALA A 609 -23.63 31.64 5.22
N PRO A 610 -24.89 32.12 5.27
CA PRO A 610 -25.79 31.84 6.38
C PRO A 610 -26.04 30.34 6.58
N VAL A 611 -26.04 29.91 7.84
CA VAL A 611 -26.49 28.56 8.22
C VAL A 611 -27.99 28.42 7.90
N ALA A 612 -28.41 27.19 7.57
CA ALA A 612 -29.80 26.88 7.25
C ALA A 612 -30.80 27.37 8.32
N LYS A 613 -31.99 27.77 7.86
CA LYS A 613 -33.04 28.27 8.75
C LYS A 613 -33.55 27.17 9.70
N ASN A 614 -33.78 27.53 10.96
CA ASN A 614 -34.26 26.68 12.06
C ASN A 614 -33.29 25.55 12.46
N THR A 615 -32.00 25.67 12.16
CA THR A 615 -30.97 24.74 12.63
C THR A 615 -29.97 25.45 13.53
N ASP A 616 -29.22 24.69 14.31
CA ASP A 616 -28.07 25.16 15.11
C ASP A 616 -27.07 23.98 15.23
N PRO A 617 -26.44 23.58 14.10
CA PRO A 617 -25.72 22.31 14.02
C PRO A 617 -24.49 22.23 14.95
N ASP A 618 -23.84 23.34 15.29
CA ASP A 618 -22.67 23.41 16.19
C ASP A 618 -22.80 24.53 17.25
N ASP A 619 -24.01 24.77 17.79
CA ASP A 619 -24.29 25.81 18.81
C ASP A 619 -23.80 27.21 18.35
N GLU A 620 -23.89 27.50 17.06
CA GLU A 620 -23.53 28.80 16.49
C GLU A 620 -24.32 29.93 17.19
N CYS A 621 -25.51 29.61 17.66
CA CYS A 621 -26.39 30.55 18.27
C CYS A 621 -26.39 30.50 19.85
N ASN A 622 -25.24 30.59 20.60
CA ASN A 622 -24.99 31.20 21.99
C ASN A 622 -24.02 30.39 22.94
N PRO A 623 -23.19 30.90 23.91
CA PRO A 623 -23.32 32.01 24.88
C PRO A 623 -22.19 33.07 24.90
N ASP A 624 -22.47 34.28 24.40
CA ASP A 624 -21.73 35.46 24.90
C ASP A 624 -22.42 35.93 26.20
N PRO A 625 -21.76 35.87 27.37
CA PRO A 625 -22.33 36.33 28.63
C PRO A 625 -22.57 37.86 28.68
N THR A 626 -22.15 38.61 27.66
CA THR A 626 -22.30 40.07 27.58
C THR A 626 -23.40 40.55 26.63
N SER A 627 -24.03 39.65 25.86
CA SER A 627 -25.11 40.01 24.93
C SER A 627 -26.49 39.94 25.62
N PRO A 628 -27.30 41.02 25.66
CA PRO A 628 -28.55 41.08 26.45
C PRO A 628 -29.73 40.29 25.87
N ARG A 629 -29.51 39.38 24.91
CA ARG A 629 -30.57 38.57 24.32
C ARG A 629 -30.77 37.30 25.13
N VAL A 630 -31.72 37.33 26.06
CA VAL A 630 -32.20 36.14 26.78
C VAL A 630 -33.00 35.28 25.80
N CYS A 631 -32.32 34.35 25.15
CA CYS A 631 -32.97 33.25 24.45
C CYS A 631 -33.06 32.05 25.40
N GLY A 632 -34.16 31.28 25.31
CA GLY A 632 -34.32 30.04 26.07
C GLY A 632 -33.28 28.99 25.68
N ALA A 633 -33.45 27.76 26.18
CA ALA A 633 -32.46 26.68 26.03
C ALA A 633 -32.14 26.27 24.57
N ASP A 634 -32.97 26.63 23.59
CA ASP A 634 -32.85 26.15 22.19
C ASP A 634 -33.00 27.29 21.15
N PRO A 635 -32.00 28.17 20.99
CA PRO A 635 -31.93 29.16 19.91
C PRO A 635 -31.69 28.50 18.54
N VAL A 636 -32.11 29.13 17.44
CA VAL A 636 -31.88 28.63 16.08
C VAL A 636 -31.54 29.74 15.09
N CYS A 637 -30.87 29.39 13.98
CA CYS A 637 -30.54 30.29 12.88
C CYS A 637 -31.82 30.73 12.12
N ASP A 638 -31.92 32.00 11.73
CA ASP A 638 -33.06 32.51 10.94
C ASP A 638 -32.93 32.30 9.42
N GLY A 639 -31.78 31.79 8.96
CA GLY A 639 -31.43 31.63 7.54
C GLY A 639 -30.91 32.91 6.86
N ALA A 640 -30.80 34.01 7.60
CA ALA A 640 -30.23 35.28 7.16
C ALA A 640 -28.95 35.66 7.91
N GLY A 641 -28.43 34.74 8.75
CA GLY A 641 -27.18 34.91 9.50
C GLY A 641 -27.37 35.41 10.93
N ALA A 642 -28.60 35.47 11.43
CA ALA A 642 -28.93 35.88 12.80
C ALA A 642 -29.60 34.77 13.61
N CYS A 643 -29.45 34.82 14.94
CA CYS A 643 -30.20 33.95 15.86
C CYS A 643 -31.63 34.48 16.04
N TYR A 644 -32.64 33.60 16.00
CA TYR A 644 -34.03 33.92 16.35
C TYR A 644 -34.56 33.02 17.46
N CYS A 645 -35.42 33.56 18.32
CA CYS A 645 -35.94 32.91 19.53
C CYS A 645 -37.47 32.97 19.51
N ALA A 646 -38.14 31.81 19.67
CA ALA A 646 -39.60 31.72 19.60
C ALA A 646 -40.30 32.56 20.70
N PRO A 647 -41.46 33.19 20.42
CA PRO A 647 -42.11 34.10 21.37
C PRO A 647 -42.74 33.36 22.58
N ALA A 648 -42.73 34.02 23.74
CA ALA A 648 -43.22 33.50 25.02
C ALA A 648 -44.70 33.08 24.96
N GLY A 649 -44.98 31.81 25.32
CA GLY A 649 -46.34 31.26 25.46
C GLY A 649 -46.61 29.92 24.76
N ALA A 650 -45.67 29.40 23.96
CA ALA A 650 -45.74 28.04 23.42
C ALA A 650 -45.43 27.02 24.54
N GLY A 651 -46.20 25.93 24.63
CA GLY A 651 -46.01 24.92 25.68
C GLY A 651 -44.64 24.24 25.60
N GLN A 652 -44.16 23.72 26.72
CA GLN A 652 -42.87 23.00 26.80
C GLN A 652 -43.12 21.49 26.93
N CYS A 653 -42.56 20.68 26.04
CA CYS A 653 -42.60 19.23 26.20
C CYS A 653 -41.63 18.81 27.31
N VAL A 654 -42.15 18.33 28.44
CA VAL A 654 -41.31 17.80 29.54
C VAL A 654 -40.90 16.35 29.30
N ASN A 655 -41.62 15.66 28.43
CA ASN A 655 -41.26 14.36 27.86
C ASN A 655 -42.02 14.16 26.55
N ASP A 656 -41.79 13.03 25.91
CA ASP A 656 -42.37 12.66 24.62
C ASP A 656 -43.91 12.73 24.57
N HIS A 657 -44.63 12.74 25.70
CA HIS A 657 -46.11 12.75 25.71
C HIS A 657 -46.73 13.75 26.68
N THR A 658 -45.96 14.69 27.23
CA THR A 658 -46.49 15.68 28.18
C THR A 658 -46.05 17.07 27.78
N LEU A 659 -47.02 17.92 27.45
CA LEU A 659 -46.84 19.34 27.16
C LEU A 659 -47.19 20.16 28.40
N VAL A 660 -46.29 21.01 28.89
CA VAL A 660 -46.55 21.95 29.98
C VAL A 660 -46.82 23.33 29.41
N VAL A 661 -48.06 23.81 29.51
CA VAL A 661 -48.43 25.16 29.09
C VAL A 661 -48.73 25.97 30.34
N ASN A 662 -48.00 27.08 30.56
CA ASN A 662 -48.18 27.96 31.72
C ASN A 662 -48.19 27.21 33.07
N GLY A 663 -47.32 26.19 33.21
CA GLY A 663 -47.19 25.38 34.43
C GLY A 663 -48.23 24.27 34.58
N SER A 664 -49.17 24.12 33.65
CA SER A 664 -50.16 23.03 33.65
C SER A 664 -49.77 21.94 32.66
N ALA A 665 -49.68 20.69 33.14
CA ALA A 665 -49.37 19.54 32.31
C ALA A 665 -50.60 19.09 31.50
N GLN A 666 -50.45 19.02 30.19
CA GLN A 666 -51.36 18.45 29.21
C GLN A 666 -50.78 17.15 28.69
N ASP A 667 -51.56 16.07 28.78
CA ASP A 667 -51.21 14.78 28.21
C ASP A 667 -51.47 14.78 26.69
N CYS A 668 -50.45 14.42 25.92
CA CYS A 668 -50.52 14.31 24.46
C CYS A 668 -50.86 12.89 23.98
N SER A 669 -50.97 11.93 24.89
CA SER A 669 -51.25 10.52 24.56
C SER A 669 -52.56 10.36 23.77
N PRO A 670 -52.58 9.56 22.69
CA PRO A 670 -51.56 8.58 22.32
C PRO A 670 -50.43 9.14 21.43
N TYR A 671 -50.37 10.44 21.16
CA TYR A 671 -49.41 11.04 20.23
C TYR A 671 -48.25 11.74 20.94
N LYS A 672 -47.17 11.99 20.19
CA LYS A 672 -45.97 12.67 20.69
C LYS A 672 -46.19 14.18 20.87
N CYS A 673 -45.57 14.75 21.89
CA CYS A 673 -45.44 16.20 22.08
C CYS A 673 -44.36 16.74 21.12
N GLU A 674 -44.63 17.82 20.40
CA GLU A 674 -43.68 18.43 19.46
C GLU A 674 -42.88 19.57 20.10
N VAL A 675 -41.62 19.68 19.70
CA VAL A 675 -40.73 20.83 20.02
C VAL A 675 -41.29 22.19 19.57
N SER A 676 -42.30 22.21 18.69
CA SER A 676 -43.07 23.41 18.34
C SER A 676 -43.97 23.93 19.49
N GLY A 677 -44.11 23.15 20.56
CA GLY A 677 -44.89 23.48 21.76
C GLY A 677 -46.37 23.11 21.65
N ALA A 678 -46.68 22.03 20.92
CA ALA A 678 -48.03 21.49 20.75
C ALA A 678 -48.06 19.96 20.81
N CYS A 679 -49.20 19.37 21.19
CA CYS A 679 -49.42 17.93 21.06
C CYS A 679 -49.73 17.57 19.60
N ARG A 680 -49.11 16.51 19.06
CA ARG A 680 -49.51 15.95 17.76
C ARG A 680 -50.96 15.48 17.79
N THR A 681 -51.60 15.57 16.65
CA THR A 681 -52.96 15.04 16.43
C THR A 681 -53.00 13.90 15.42
N SER A 682 -51.85 13.57 14.82
CA SER A 682 -51.66 12.49 13.86
C SER A 682 -50.25 11.93 13.97
N CYS A 683 -50.05 10.70 13.49
CA CYS A 683 -48.74 10.05 13.42
C CYS A 683 -48.29 9.89 11.96
N SER A 684 -46.98 9.93 11.75
CA SER A 684 -46.30 9.68 10.48
C SER A 684 -45.69 8.27 10.48
N ASP A 685 -45.19 7.86 11.64
CA ASP A 685 -44.75 6.49 11.92
C ASP A 685 -45.03 6.11 13.39
N SER A 686 -44.76 4.86 13.76
CA SER A 686 -45.09 4.34 15.10
C SER A 686 -44.28 4.94 16.24
N ASN A 687 -43.21 5.71 15.99
CA ASN A 687 -42.47 6.44 17.03
C ASN A 687 -43.17 7.73 17.45
N ASP A 688 -44.13 8.21 16.65
CA ASP A 688 -45.01 9.33 17.00
C ASP A 688 -46.10 8.93 18.01
N CYS A 689 -46.15 7.66 18.36
CA CYS A 689 -47.19 7.04 19.16
C CYS A 689 -46.64 6.56 20.51
N VAL A 690 -47.47 6.58 21.55
CA VAL A 690 -47.12 6.02 22.86
C VAL A 690 -46.90 4.51 22.76
N ALA A 691 -46.00 3.99 23.59
CA ALA A 691 -45.66 2.57 23.64
C ALA A 691 -46.93 1.69 23.76
N GLY A 692 -47.04 0.67 22.91
CA GLY A 692 -48.22 -0.23 22.82
C GLY A 692 -49.24 0.18 21.76
N THR A 693 -48.97 1.24 20.99
CA THR A 693 -49.75 1.63 19.81
C THR A 693 -48.86 1.70 18.56
N VAL A 694 -49.44 1.53 17.37
CA VAL A 694 -48.76 1.69 16.08
C VAL A 694 -49.45 2.75 15.25
N CYS A 695 -48.70 3.40 14.36
CA CYS A 695 -49.30 4.36 13.45
C CYS A 695 -49.98 3.62 12.30
N ASP A 696 -51.31 3.75 12.23
CA ASP A 696 -52.12 3.27 11.11
C ASP A 696 -52.87 4.45 10.49
N SER A 697 -52.54 4.75 9.23
CA SER A 697 -53.24 5.76 8.42
C SER A 697 -53.38 7.12 9.11
N GLY A 698 -52.33 7.56 9.79
CA GLY A 698 -52.28 8.83 10.50
C GLY A 698 -52.80 8.79 11.95
N LYS A 699 -53.23 7.64 12.47
CA LYS A 699 -53.75 7.48 13.83
C LYS A 699 -52.98 6.44 14.64
N CYS A 700 -52.72 6.74 15.92
CA CYS A 700 -52.13 5.76 16.84
C CYS A 700 -53.21 4.79 17.31
N THR A 701 -53.11 3.52 16.92
CA THR A 701 -54.08 2.47 17.25
C THR A 701 -53.45 1.39 18.14
N SER A 702 -54.20 0.84 19.08
CA SER A 702 -53.70 -0.18 20.02
C SER A 702 -53.53 -1.53 19.32
N THR A 703 -52.45 -2.23 19.64
CA THR A 703 -52.10 -3.54 19.06
C THR A 703 -52.79 -4.72 19.76
N THR A 704 -53.75 -4.50 20.67
CA THR A 704 -54.49 -5.58 21.33
C THR A 704 -55.68 -6.06 20.51
N ALA A 705 -55.57 -7.28 19.97
CA ALA A 705 -56.68 -8.07 19.49
C ALA A 705 -57.72 -8.33 20.61
N PRO A 706 -59.03 -8.46 20.32
CA PRO A 706 -60.01 -8.82 21.33
C PRO A 706 -59.79 -10.24 21.83
N ALA A 707 -59.91 -10.39 23.15
CA ALA A 707 -59.80 -11.65 23.87
C ALA A 707 -60.76 -12.74 23.36
N GLY A 708 -60.22 -13.94 23.14
CA GLY A 708 -60.98 -15.17 22.95
C GLY A 708 -60.10 -16.37 22.63
N GLY A 709 -59.75 -17.16 23.66
CA GLY A 709 -59.45 -18.59 23.51
C GLY A 709 -58.00 -19.04 23.72
N ASP A 710 -57.76 -19.51 24.94
CA ASP A 710 -56.82 -20.54 25.41
C ASP A 710 -55.29 -20.36 25.36
N GLU A 711 -54.76 -20.72 26.54
CA GLU A 711 -53.41 -20.65 27.05
C GLU A 711 -52.47 -21.69 26.45
N SER A 712 -51.18 -21.32 26.42
CA SER A 712 -50.01 -22.05 26.97
C SER A 712 -48.80 -21.87 26.03
N GLY A 713 -47.62 -21.42 26.44
CA GLY A 713 -47.07 -21.06 27.73
C GLY A 713 -45.60 -20.65 27.54
N CYS A 714 -44.94 -20.35 28.66
CA CYS A 714 -43.50 -20.12 28.86
C CYS A 714 -42.97 -18.70 28.63
N GLY A 715 -43.07 -17.91 29.71
CA GLY A 715 -42.14 -16.83 30.00
C GLY A 715 -40.92 -17.33 30.78
N CYS A 716 -39.79 -16.64 30.65
CA CYS A 716 -38.67 -16.70 31.58
C CYS A 716 -38.23 -15.28 31.94
N ARG A 717 -38.23 -14.95 33.23
CA ARG A 717 -37.44 -13.85 33.81
C ARG A 717 -36.56 -14.40 34.94
N ALA A 718 -35.26 -14.16 34.75
CA ALA A 718 -34.23 -13.70 35.68
C ALA A 718 -33.96 -14.37 37.06
N ALA A 719 -32.73 -14.94 37.13
CA ALA A 719 -31.67 -14.79 38.16
C ALA A 719 -31.91 -15.33 39.60
N PRO A 720 -30.88 -15.62 40.45
CA PRO A 720 -29.46 -15.21 40.40
C PRO A 720 -28.40 -16.27 40.85
N ARG A 721 -27.14 -15.78 40.92
CA ARG A 721 -25.89 -16.37 41.45
C ARG A 721 -26.03 -17.27 42.70
N GLN A 722 -25.23 -18.34 42.77
CA GLN A 722 -24.30 -18.58 43.88
C GLN A 722 -23.28 -19.70 43.59
N SER A 723 -22.20 -19.63 44.37
CA SER A 723 -20.89 -20.25 44.23
C SER A 723 -20.74 -21.60 44.96
N THR A 724 -19.56 -22.20 44.73
CA THR A 724 -18.79 -23.14 45.59
C THR A 724 -19.05 -24.65 45.56
N ALA A 725 -18.03 -25.34 45.03
CA ALA A 725 -17.20 -26.40 45.65
C ALA A 725 -17.76 -27.80 45.99
N ARG A 726 -17.08 -28.81 45.41
CA ARG A 726 -16.51 -30.07 45.98
C ARG A 726 -16.74 -31.25 45.03
N PHE A 727 -15.69 -31.77 44.37
CA PHE A 727 -14.83 -32.90 44.77
C PHE A 727 -15.57 -34.25 44.96
N TRP A 728 -15.30 -35.22 44.06
CA TRP A 728 -15.18 -36.69 44.24
C TRP A 728 -14.75 -37.25 42.85
N LEU A 729 -13.47 -37.54 42.58
CA LEU A 729 -12.68 -38.76 42.82
C LEU A 729 -13.13 -40.05 42.07
N PHE A 730 -12.23 -40.49 41.17
CA PHE A 730 -11.76 -41.86 40.87
C PHE A 730 -12.37 -42.75 39.76
N GLY A 731 -11.42 -43.33 38.99
CA GLY A 731 -11.53 -44.53 38.16
C GLY A 731 -10.74 -44.40 36.85
N LEU A 732 -9.39 -44.55 36.82
CA LEU A 732 -8.63 -45.76 36.42
C LEU A 732 -9.18 -46.44 35.14
N LEU A 733 -8.43 -46.88 34.12
CA LEU A 733 -7.08 -47.47 34.07
C LEU A 733 -6.69 -47.70 32.57
N LEU A 734 -5.43 -47.39 32.25
CA LEU A 734 -4.50 -47.97 31.26
C LEU A 734 -4.94 -48.50 29.87
N LEU A 735 -4.38 -47.84 28.85
CA LEU A 735 -3.36 -48.35 27.92
C LEU A 735 -3.09 -49.87 27.91
N LEU A 736 -3.39 -50.51 26.78
CA LEU A 736 -2.63 -51.67 26.28
C LEU A 736 -2.46 -51.58 24.76
N TRP A 737 -1.43 -52.28 24.32
CA TRP A 737 -0.55 -51.99 23.19
C TRP A 737 -0.70 -53.04 22.08
N ARG A 738 -0.45 -52.64 20.82
CA ARG A 738 -0.21 -53.46 19.61
C ARG A 738 -1.42 -54.26 19.07
N ARG A 739 -1.58 -54.55 17.77
CA ARG A 739 -0.67 -54.61 16.60
C ARG A 739 -1.56 -54.71 15.33
N ARG A 740 -1.05 -54.14 14.22
CA ARG A 740 -1.25 -54.57 12.82
C ARG A 740 -2.70 -54.70 12.30
N ARG A 741 -3.10 -53.72 11.48
CA ARG A 741 -3.07 -53.83 10.01
C ARG A 741 -3.12 -52.43 9.41
#